data_AF-A0A7Y9R5B5-F1
#
_entry.id   AF-A0A7Y9R5B5-F1
#
_cell.length_a   1.000
_cell.length_b   1.000
_cell.length_c   1.000
_cell.angle_alpha   90.00
_cell.angle_beta   90.00
_cell.angle_gamma   90.00
#
_symmetry.space_group_name_H-M   'P 1'
#
loop_
_entity.id
_entity.type
_entity.pdbx_description
1 polymer ?
#
loop_
_entity_poly.entity_id
_entity_poly.type
_entity_poly.pdbx_seq_one_letter_code
_entity_poly.pdbx_strand_id
1 'polypeptide(L)'
;MTPNRLRGRPRGTQTRLLHEHAGHLGRHHFAFLRALLDSVELEHAWTRYLAFSGGPSDRRHFVSRLRQVVEAIEHAGARGACAAEMAVALPALRALPDFVPARGARRDNLPPTATASTVATAPSLDDWRSAQCGASGIEEDFYTQAEWIDLYGETFGHAPPASASMPALSPEHALSLSATAHAHLAETAHPEVTPRLTPAQHRAVIDALATLERVLAREARLDDETGFWLGAGLPRELARVGVQSLGDLVRYINLQGFRWHRTVSRLGAVRAARLVAWLVPIAQQGDQAIRDSALRPESDLARLRQRDLARGPVTDLADLNGGTDPLMPVAVPVMDVALSDALSGRDGLFRAPDTNVWGAETDVQAIQQWLSRYQGQTRRDYARIAERFYRWCLQVRRKALSSLQEPDLQAYQAFVTAPPPDWVQPRKVRREDAAWRPFRGPLGRNSQRHEFAVLGGLFAAMHDKGYLRANAMSGLGRTLGLVKPSIDVRRSLNEAQWSFAMAVLRERPDTPARRRLQLLLELASTTGLRLSELATTRMKGLRQELVDGESAWLLDVIGKGGKLRTVMVFDDIKALMEQHHADMDAAGVGFEDAVKRVQVPNSLPTTAAGERMAAGGPGADALEPTGHALQDALRAEHLQGWRPLIGILRRPPPKRDLDARGVPFVDQERPAQADRYGALERSAIYGLLRRFFRDVANAAATREGAPPAAEFTRASTHWLRHTFANEAIKQMQPQVLQSLLGHSDLRVTSVYVKAQAADLVRGMRALPRRG
;
A
#
# COMPACT_ATOMS: atom_id res chain seq x y z
N MET A 1 -8.24 -50.07 14.20
CA MET A 1 -6.83 -50.26 13.81
C MET A 1 -6.77 -51.02 12.48
N THR A 2 -6.42 -50.33 11.40
CA THR A 2 -5.70 -50.84 10.22
C THR A 2 -5.41 -49.64 9.31
N PRO A 3 -4.15 -49.33 8.98
CA PRO A 3 -3.82 -48.15 8.18
C PRO A 3 -4.08 -48.41 6.69
N ASN A 4 -4.82 -47.52 6.05
CA ASN A 4 -5.13 -47.59 4.63
C ASN A 4 -3.87 -47.24 3.82
N ARG A 5 -3.20 -48.26 3.25
CA ARG A 5 -2.05 -48.10 2.35
C ARG A 5 -2.49 -47.33 1.10
N LEU A 6 -1.83 -46.20 0.83
CA LEU A 6 -1.92 -45.48 -0.45
C LEU A 6 -1.66 -46.46 -1.61
N ARG A 7 -2.63 -46.59 -2.52
CA ARG A 7 -2.50 -47.40 -3.74
C ARG A 7 -1.33 -46.86 -4.57
N GLY A 8 -0.26 -47.65 -4.63
CA GLY A 8 0.87 -47.40 -5.52
C GLY A 8 0.45 -47.42 -6.99
N ARG A 9 1.11 -46.57 -7.77
CA ARG A 9 0.98 -46.49 -9.24
C ARG A 9 1.23 -47.87 -9.86
N PRO A 10 0.41 -48.33 -10.83
CA PRO A 10 0.65 -49.60 -11.51
C PRO A 10 2.00 -49.58 -12.23
N ARG A 11 2.77 -50.66 -12.11
CA ARG A 11 4.00 -50.88 -12.90
C ARG A 11 3.60 -50.95 -14.38
N GLY A 12 4.13 -50.03 -15.19
CA GLY A 12 3.97 -50.05 -16.65
C GLY A 12 3.20 -48.87 -17.25
N THR A 13 2.60 -47.97 -16.46
CA THR A 13 1.96 -46.77 -17.03
C THR A 13 3.03 -45.69 -17.28
N GLN A 14 3.66 -45.72 -18.45
CA GLN A 14 4.42 -44.58 -18.95
C GLN A 14 3.48 -43.38 -19.00
N THR A 15 3.76 -42.34 -18.21
CA THR A 15 3.14 -41.04 -18.45
C THR A 15 3.51 -40.71 -19.88
N ARG A 16 2.51 -40.56 -20.75
CA ARG A 16 2.71 -39.88 -22.03
C ARG A 16 3.13 -38.46 -21.66
N LEU A 17 4.44 -38.25 -21.55
CA LEU A 17 5.05 -36.94 -21.48
C LEU A 17 4.57 -36.24 -22.74
N LEU A 18 3.55 -35.38 -22.60
CA LEU A 18 3.34 -34.28 -23.54
C LEU A 18 4.74 -33.68 -23.71
N HIS A 19 5.30 -33.91 -24.89
CA HIS A 19 6.70 -33.71 -25.24
C HIS A 19 7.34 -32.55 -24.48
N GLU A 20 8.48 -32.86 -23.86
CA GLU A 20 9.47 -31.93 -23.34
C GLU A 20 10.01 -31.06 -24.50
N HIS A 21 9.21 -30.12 -25.01
CA HIS A 21 9.66 -29.14 -25.98
C HIS A 21 10.35 -27.95 -25.30
N ALA A 22 11.37 -28.20 -24.48
CA ALA A 22 12.49 -27.24 -24.40
C ALA A 22 13.42 -27.52 -25.59
N GLY A 23 12.85 -27.43 -26.80
CA GLY A 23 13.42 -28.04 -28.02
C GLY A 23 14.48 -27.21 -28.73
N HIS A 24 14.77 -25.99 -28.27
CA HIS A 24 15.73 -25.11 -28.94
C HIS A 24 16.58 -24.32 -27.95
N LEU A 25 17.86 -24.17 -28.27
CA LEU A 25 18.84 -23.48 -27.46
C LEU A 25 18.68 -21.97 -27.65
N GLY A 26 18.41 -21.22 -26.58
CA GLY A 26 18.64 -19.78 -26.53
C GLY A 26 20.06 -19.39 -26.12
N ARG A 27 20.44 -18.13 -26.37
CA ARG A 27 21.73 -17.55 -25.93
C ARG A 27 21.98 -17.68 -24.42
N HIS A 28 20.93 -17.65 -23.60
CA HIS A 28 21.02 -17.82 -22.14
C HIS A 28 21.56 -19.20 -21.74
N HIS A 29 21.34 -20.25 -22.54
CA HIS A 29 21.93 -21.56 -22.28
C HIS A 29 23.45 -21.54 -22.52
N PHE A 30 23.91 -20.89 -23.59
CA PHE A 30 25.35 -20.74 -23.84
C PHE A 30 26.03 -19.86 -22.79
N ALA A 31 25.38 -18.78 -22.35
CA ALA A 31 25.88 -17.96 -21.24
C ALA A 31 25.96 -18.73 -19.92
N PHE A 32 24.98 -19.59 -19.64
CA PHE A 32 25.00 -20.50 -18.50
C PHE A 32 26.18 -21.47 -18.55
N LEU A 33 26.44 -22.11 -19.69
CA LEU A 33 27.56 -23.04 -19.86
C LEU A 33 28.92 -22.34 -19.76
N ARG A 34 29.06 -21.14 -20.33
CA ARG A 34 30.28 -20.32 -20.22
C ARG A 34 30.58 -19.98 -18.76
N ALA A 35 29.57 -19.57 -17.99
CA ALA A 35 29.74 -19.28 -16.57
C ALA A 35 30.25 -20.49 -15.77
N LEU A 36 29.74 -21.71 -16.07
CA LEU A 36 30.23 -22.92 -15.40
C LEU A 36 31.69 -23.26 -15.76
N LEU A 37 32.12 -22.96 -17.00
CA LEU A 37 33.52 -23.13 -17.42
C LEU A 37 34.43 -22.10 -16.73
N ASP A 38 33.93 -20.88 -16.53
CA ASP A 38 34.58 -19.83 -15.72
C ASP A 38 34.49 -20.10 -14.20
N SER A 39 34.15 -21.33 -13.80
CA SER A 39 34.10 -21.79 -12.41
C SER A 39 33.08 -21.06 -11.52
N VAL A 40 32.05 -20.45 -12.12
CA VAL A 40 30.87 -19.97 -11.38
C VAL A 40 30.10 -21.18 -10.87
N GLU A 41 29.74 -21.14 -9.58
CA GLU A 41 29.00 -22.22 -8.92
C GLU A 41 27.62 -22.44 -9.58
N LEU A 42 27.17 -23.69 -9.65
CA LEU A 42 26.00 -24.11 -10.44
C LEU A 42 24.72 -23.36 -10.08
N GLU A 43 24.45 -23.15 -8.80
CA GLU A 43 23.25 -22.44 -8.34
C GLU A 43 23.32 -20.95 -8.70
N HIS A 44 24.50 -20.34 -8.62
CA HIS A 44 24.71 -18.95 -9.04
C HIS A 44 24.54 -18.77 -10.55
N ALA A 45 25.11 -19.68 -11.35
CA ALA A 45 24.95 -19.67 -12.80
C ALA A 45 23.48 -19.88 -13.19
N TRP A 46 22.78 -20.81 -12.53
CA TRP A 46 21.35 -21.05 -12.73
C TRP A 46 20.52 -19.80 -12.43
N THR A 47 20.72 -19.21 -11.26
CA THR A 47 19.98 -18.05 -10.78
C THR A 47 20.11 -16.87 -11.73
N ARG A 48 21.30 -16.67 -12.31
CA ARG A 48 21.58 -15.57 -13.23
C ARG A 48 20.99 -15.78 -14.63
N TYR A 49 21.08 -16.99 -15.18
CA TYR A 49 20.82 -17.20 -16.61
C TYR A 49 19.56 -18.02 -16.93
N LEU A 50 19.11 -18.93 -16.05
CA LEU A 50 18.04 -19.90 -16.37
C LEU A 50 16.84 -19.83 -15.42
N ALA A 51 16.93 -19.14 -14.29
CA ALA A 51 15.88 -19.11 -13.28
C ALA A 51 14.54 -18.51 -13.74
N PHE A 52 14.52 -17.76 -14.85
CA PHE A 52 13.27 -17.27 -15.45
C PHE A 52 12.40 -18.42 -15.99
N SER A 53 13.01 -19.51 -16.46
CA SER A 53 12.31 -20.70 -16.98
C SER A 53 11.56 -21.47 -15.87
N GLY A 54 12.06 -21.34 -14.63
CA GLY A 54 11.53 -21.90 -13.39
C GLY A 54 11.77 -23.39 -13.18
N GLY A 55 11.23 -23.92 -12.07
CA GLY A 55 11.47 -25.28 -11.56
C GLY A 55 11.87 -25.25 -10.08
N PRO A 56 12.05 -26.41 -9.42
CA PRO A 56 12.52 -26.48 -8.04
C PRO A 56 13.89 -25.80 -7.86
N SER A 57 14.07 -25.06 -6.77
CA SER A 57 15.35 -24.44 -6.40
C SER A 57 16.26 -25.44 -5.68
N ASP A 58 16.50 -26.60 -6.30
CA ASP A 58 17.38 -27.62 -5.73
C ASP A 58 18.49 -28.00 -6.71
N ARG A 59 19.65 -28.41 -6.16
CA ARG A 59 20.83 -28.77 -6.95
C ARG A 59 20.55 -29.89 -7.94
N ARG A 60 19.64 -30.82 -7.62
CA ARG A 60 19.31 -31.97 -8.51
C ARG A 60 18.60 -31.49 -9.77
N HIS A 61 17.71 -30.51 -9.63
CA HIS A 61 17.04 -29.86 -10.74
C HIS A 61 18.04 -29.15 -11.64
N PHE A 62 18.98 -28.38 -11.07
CA PHE A 62 20.00 -27.66 -11.84
C PHE A 62 20.92 -28.62 -12.60
N VAL A 63 21.36 -29.71 -11.96
CA VAL A 63 22.16 -30.77 -12.61
C VAL A 63 21.39 -31.44 -13.75
N SER A 64 20.11 -31.77 -13.52
CA SER A 64 19.25 -32.34 -14.56
C SER A 64 19.14 -31.39 -15.76
N ARG A 65 18.95 -30.09 -15.52
CA ARG A 65 18.87 -29.08 -16.57
C ARG A 65 20.20 -28.88 -17.30
N LEU A 66 21.33 -28.89 -16.61
CA LEU A 66 22.65 -28.88 -17.24
C LEU A 66 22.79 -30.02 -18.25
N ARG A 67 22.40 -31.25 -17.86
CA ARG A 67 22.43 -32.41 -18.75
C ARG A 67 21.54 -32.24 -19.97
N GLN A 68 20.30 -31.80 -19.76
CA GLN A 68 19.36 -31.54 -20.85
C GLN A 68 19.88 -30.50 -21.85
N VAL A 69 20.55 -29.44 -21.38
CA VAL A 69 21.15 -28.42 -22.26
C VAL A 69 22.30 -29.00 -23.09
N VAL A 70 23.19 -29.79 -22.47
CA VAL A 70 24.31 -30.43 -23.18
C VAL A 70 23.80 -31.45 -24.20
N GLU A 71 22.82 -32.26 -23.84
CA GLU A 71 22.16 -33.19 -24.76
C GLU A 71 21.48 -32.45 -25.91
N ALA A 72 20.82 -31.30 -25.66
CA ALA A 72 20.21 -30.50 -26.70
C ALA A 72 21.25 -29.94 -27.69
N ILE A 73 22.43 -29.50 -27.21
CA ILE A 73 23.55 -29.08 -28.07
C ILE A 73 24.04 -30.24 -28.94
N GLU A 74 24.18 -31.42 -28.35
CA GLU A 74 24.63 -32.61 -29.06
C GLU A 74 23.66 -33.01 -30.18
N HIS A 75 22.35 -33.07 -29.87
CA HIS A 75 21.33 -33.40 -30.85
C HIS A 75 21.18 -32.32 -31.93
N ALA A 76 21.29 -31.04 -31.57
CA ALA A 76 21.16 -29.94 -32.53
C ALA A 76 22.39 -29.83 -33.44
N GLY A 77 23.59 -29.96 -32.87
CA GLY A 77 24.84 -29.88 -33.62
C GLY A 77 25.08 -31.09 -34.52
N ALA A 78 24.60 -32.28 -34.16
CA ALA A 78 24.65 -33.47 -35.03
C ALA A 78 23.86 -33.31 -36.33
N ARG A 79 22.92 -32.35 -36.39
CA ARG A 79 22.13 -32.01 -37.59
C ARG A 79 22.71 -30.84 -38.39
N GLY A 80 23.82 -30.24 -37.94
CA GLY A 80 24.44 -29.06 -38.55
C GLY A 80 25.93 -29.23 -38.86
N ALA A 81 26.52 -28.26 -39.57
CA ALA A 81 27.94 -28.28 -39.95
C ALA A 81 28.87 -27.77 -38.82
N CYS A 82 28.72 -28.28 -37.59
CA CYS A 82 29.49 -27.83 -36.41
C CYS A 82 30.20 -28.97 -35.66
N ALA A 83 30.50 -30.07 -36.36
CA ALA A 83 31.08 -31.27 -35.75
C ALA A 83 32.46 -31.01 -35.11
N ALA A 84 33.26 -30.11 -35.67
CA ALA A 84 34.57 -29.73 -35.14
C ALA A 84 34.45 -29.00 -33.81
N GLU A 85 33.54 -28.04 -33.70
CA GLU A 85 33.29 -27.27 -32.48
C GLU A 85 32.68 -28.15 -31.38
N MET A 86 31.80 -29.09 -31.76
CA MET A 86 31.26 -30.08 -30.82
C MET A 86 32.34 -31.00 -30.25
N ALA A 87 33.29 -31.44 -31.08
CA ALA A 87 34.40 -32.29 -30.65
C ALA A 87 35.29 -31.58 -29.61
N VAL A 88 35.37 -30.25 -29.67
CA VAL A 88 36.11 -29.43 -28.69
C VAL A 88 35.27 -29.15 -27.44
N ALA A 89 34.00 -28.75 -27.60
CA ALA A 89 33.17 -28.26 -26.50
C ALA A 89 32.57 -29.38 -25.62
N LEU A 90 32.05 -30.47 -26.21
CA LEU A 90 31.33 -31.50 -25.45
C LEU A 90 32.19 -32.23 -24.41
N PRO A 91 33.45 -32.61 -24.68
CA PRO A 91 34.30 -33.24 -23.66
C PRO A 91 34.52 -32.34 -22.43
N ALA A 92 34.75 -31.04 -22.65
CA ALA A 92 34.95 -30.07 -21.58
C ALA A 92 33.68 -29.89 -20.73
N LEU A 93 32.50 -29.79 -21.36
CA LEU A 93 31.22 -29.69 -20.65
C LEU A 93 30.89 -30.96 -19.84
N ARG A 94 31.18 -32.14 -20.40
CA ARG A 94 30.99 -33.43 -19.71
C ARG A 94 31.96 -33.64 -18.54
N ALA A 95 33.09 -32.94 -18.55
CA ALA A 95 34.08 -32.95 -17.49
C ALA A 95 33.77 -31.97 -16.34
N LEU A 96 32.68 -31.19 -16.42
CA LEU A 96 32.26 -30.32 -15.32
C LEU A 96 31.95 -31.13 -14.05
N PRO A 97 32.30 -30.64 -12.85
CA PRO A 97 32.10 -31.36 -11.57
C PRO A 97 30.65 -31.82 -11.37
N ASP A 98 29.68 -30.98 -11.76
CA ASP A 98 28.26 -31.23 -11.62
C ASP A 98 27.68 -32.15 -12.71
N PHE A 99 28.45 -32.46 -13.75
CA PHE A 99 28.04 -33.36 -14.83
C PHE A 99 28.31 -34.84 -14.48
N VAL A 100 29.42 -35.11 -13.79
CA VAL A 100 29.82 -36.47 -13.38
C VAL A 100 29.10 -36.85 -12.08
N PRO A 101 28.29 -37.92 -12.04
CA PRO A 101 27.72 -38.38 -10.78
C PRO A 101 28.86 -38.86 -9.88
N ALA A 102 28.93 -38.37 -8.63
CA ALA A 102 29.89 -38.87 -7.66
C ALA A 102 29.75 -40.40 -7.55
N ARG A 103 30.71 -41.15 -8.10
CA ARG A 103 30.81 -42.59 -7.87
C ARG A 103 31.08 -42.79 -6.39
N GLY A 104 30.27 -43.65 -5.75
CA GLY A 104 30.23 -43.83 -4.31
C GLY A 104 31.61 -43.95 -3.67
N ALA A 105 31.93 -43.01 -2.78
CA ALA A 105 32.92 -43.23 -1.75
C ALA A 105 32.31 -44.22 -0.75
N ARG A 106 32.87 -45.43 -0.69
CA ARG A 106 32.68 -46.37 0.42
C ARG A 106 32.93 -45.62 1.73
N ARG A 107 31.95 -45.63 2.63
CA ARG A 107 32.17 -45.44 4.06
C ARG A 107 33.05 -46.59 4.51
N ASP A 108 34.35 -46.38 4.68
CA ASP A 108 35.19 -47.18 5.56
C ASP A 108 36.42 -46.34 5.94
N ASN A 109 36.56 -46.09 7.24
CA ASN A 109 37.71 -45.60 8.00
C ASN A 109 38.39 -44.27 7.61
N LEU A 110 37.97 -43.19 8.28
CA LEU A 110 38.85 -42.08 8.69
C LEU A 110 38.52 -41.71 10.17
N PRO A 111 39.52 -41.42 11.02
CA PRO A 111 39.32 -41.08 12.44
C PRO A 111 38.64 -39.71 12.60
N PRO A 112 38.00 -39.42 13.74
CA PRO A 112 37.19 -38.23 13.89
C PRO A 112 38.09 -37.00 13.95
N THR A 113 38.25 -36.32 12.82
CA THR A 113 38.83 -34.99 12.79
C THR A 113 37.68 -34.02 12.72
N ALA A 114 37.48 -33.29 13.81
CA ALA A 114 36.47 -32.26 13.95
C ALA A 114 36.82 -31.07 13.03
N THR A 115 36.41 -31.13 11.77
CA THR A 115 36.23 -29.92 10.96
C THR A 115 34.79 -29.49 11.13
N ALA A 116 34.58 -28.53 12.05
CA ALA A 116 33.35 -27.80 12.16
C ALA A 116 33.02 -27.16 10.81
N SER A 117 32.15 -27.81 10.03
CA SER A 117 31.44 -27.15 8.95
C SER A 117 30.57 -26.10 9.60
N THR A 118 30.93 -24.83 9.43
CA THR A 118 30.00 -23.71 9.61
C THR A 118 28.90 -23.88 8.58
N VAL A 119 27.89 -24.68 8.93
CA VAL A 119 26.61 -24.70 8.25
C VAL A 119 26.09 -23.28 8.35
N ALA A 120 26.07 -22.55 7.23
CA ALA A 120 25.28 -21.34 7.12
C ALA A 120 23.83 -21.74 7.41
N THR A 121 23.38 -21.51 8.63
CA THR A 121 22.01 -21.80 9.05
C THR A 121 21.09 -20.93 8.22
N ALA A 122 20.12 -21.55 7.54
CA ALA A 122 19.10 -20.81 6.81
C ALA A 122 18.45 -19.78 7.73
N PRO A 123 18.31 -18.51 7.29
CA PRO A 123 17.77 -17.43 8.12
C PRO A 123 16.36 -17.75 8.61
N SER A 124 15.93 -17.19 9.75
CA SER A 124 14.54 -17.39 10.18
C SER A 124 13.55 -16.88 9.13
N LEU A 125 12.30 -17.37 9.16
CA LEU A 125 11.25 -16.90 8.23
C LEU A 125 11.08 -15.38 8.30
N ASP A 126 11.19 -14.80 9.49
CA ASP A 126 11.02 -13.36 9.71
C ASP A 126 12.21 -12.54 9.20
N ASP A 127 13.45 -13.02 9.40
CA ASP A 127 14.66 -12.37 8.89
C ASP A 127 14.71 -12.44 7.36
N TRP A 128 14.37 -13.60 6.80
CA TRP A 128 14.30 -13.80 5.36
C TRP A 128 13.18 -12.96 4.72
N ARG A 129 12.00 -12.92 5.33
CA ARG A 129 10.88 -12.06 4.91
C ARG A 129 11.32 -10.60 4.87
N SER A 130 11.98 -10.13 5.94
CA SER A 130 12.44 -8.74 6.06
C SER A 130 13.49 -8.40 4.99
N ALA A 131 14.45 -9.30 4.74
CA ALA A 131 15.45 -9.14 3.70
C ALA A 131 14.83 -9.14 2.29
N GLN A 132 13.87 -10.04 2.02
CA GLN A 132 13.14 -10.08 0.75
C GLN A 132 12.30 -8.83 0.52
N CYS A 133 11.61 -8.32 1.55
CA CYS A 133 10.87 -7.07 1.48
C CYS A 133 11.80 -5.89 1.18
N GLY A 134 13.01 -5.88 1.76
CA GLY A 134 14.04 -4.88 1.48
C GLY A 134 14.55 -4.93 0.03
N ALA A 135 14.87 -6.11 -0.49
CA ALA A 135 15.46 -6.27 -1.83
C ALA A 135 14.45 -6.11 -2.98
N SER A 136 13.23 -6.59 -2.80
CA SER A 136 12.17 -6.55 -3.83
C SER A 136 11.23 -5.35 -3.69
N GLY A 137 11.32 -4.64 -2.56
CA GLY A 137 10.39 -3.57 -2.21
C GLY A 137 8.96 -4.07 -1.98
N ILE A 138 8.73 -5.34 -1.72
CA ILE A 138 7.39 -5.86 -1.43
C ILE A 138 7.00 -5.50 0.01
N GLU A 139 5.76 -5.05 0.27
CA GLU A 139 5.27 -4.79 1.64
C GLU A 139 5.14 -6.11 2.42
N GLU A 140 5.39 -6.15 3.74
CA GLU A 140 5.30 -7.39 4.51
C GLU A 140 3.90 -8.04 4.48
N ASP A 141 2.86 -7.21 4.44
CA ASP A 141 1.45 -7.64 4.33
C ASP A 141 1.07 -8.05 2.89
N PHE A 142 1.99 -7.98 1.93
CA PHE A 142 1.73 -8.31 0.53
C PHE A 142 1.42 -9.80 0.35
N TYR A 143 2.05 -10.67 1.14
CA TYR A 143 1.76 -12.10 1.21
C TYR A 143 1.18 -12.47 2.58
N THR A 144 0.26 -13.42 2.58
CA THR A 144 -0.20 -14.10 3.78
C THR A 144 0.93 -14.91 4.40
N GLN A 145 0.82 -15.24 5.69
CA GLN A 145 1.82 -16.05 6.38
C GLN A 145 2.03 -17.42 5.70
N ALA A 146 0.97 -18.04 5.19
CA ALA A 146 1.06 -19.29 4.44
C ALA A 146 1.85 -19.10 3.13
N GLU A 147 1.57 -18.02 2.39
CA GLU A 147 2.31 -17.70 1.16
C GLU A 147 3.78 -17.39 1.44
N TRP A 148 4.11 -16.72 2.56
CA TRP A 148 5.50 -16.50 2.97
C TRP A 148 6.22 -17.81 3.29
N ILE A 149 5.54 -18.78 3.91
CA ILE A 149 6.07 -20.11 4.18
C ILE A 149 6.30 -20.88 2.86
N ASP A 150 5.36 -20.79 1.92
CA ASP A 150 5.51 -21.40 0.60
C ASP A 150 6.69 -20.78 -0.17
N LEU A 151 6.81 -19.45 -0.17
CA LEU A 151 7.93 -18.70 -0.75
C LEU A 151 9.28 -19.07 -0.12
N TYR A 152 9.32 -19.25 1.20
CA TYR A 152 10.49 -19.72 1.92
C TYR A 152 10.85 -21.15 1.48
N GLY A 153 9.85 -22.03 1.39
CA GLY A 153 10.01 -23.40 0.87
C GLY A 153 10.48 -23.46 -0.58
N GLU A 154 10.02 -22.55 -1.43
CA GLU A 154 10.47 -22.40 -2.82
C GLU A 154 11.92 -21.89 -2.92
N THR A 155 12.38 -21.11 -1.94
CA THR A 155 13.70 -20.48 -1.94
C THR A 155 14.77 -21.40 -1.36
N PHE A 156 14.45 -22.10 -0.26
CA PHE A 156 15.41 -22.96 0.46
C PHE A 156 15.17 -24.46 0.27
N GLY A 157 14.10 -24.86 -0.43
CA GLY A 157 13.76 -26.27 -0.67
C GLY A 157 13.18 -27.00 0.57
N HIS A 158 12.96 -26.29 1.68
CA HIS A 158 12.39 -26.83 2.92
C HIS A 158 11.55 -25.78 3.66
N ALA A 159 10.62 -26.22 4.51
CA ALA A 159 9.83 -25.34 5.37
C ALA A 159 10.74 -24.59 6.38
N PRO A 160 10.36 -23.38 6.82
CA PRO A 160 11.13 -22.63 7.81
C PRO A 160 11.25 -23.42 9.12
N PRO A 161 12.38 -23.31 9.84
CA PRO A 161 12.54 -23.98 11.12
C PRO A 161 11.44 -23.54 12.08
N ALA A 162 10.77 -24.50 12.73
CA ALA A 162 9.76 -24.21 13.74
C ALA A 162 10.39 -23.35 14.83
N SER A 163 9.75 -22.25 15.21
CA SER A 163 10.21 -21.34 16.25
C SER A 163 10.40 -22.10 17.58
N ALA A 164 11.62 -22.58 17.83
CA ALA A 164 12.01 -23.06 19.13
C ALA A 164 12.40 -21.84 19.97
N SER A 165 11.76 -21.66 21.13
CA SER A 165 12.24 -20.73 22.16
C SER A 165 13.73 -20.95 22.38
N MET A 166 14.54 -19.93 22.14
CA MET A 166 15.97 -19.96 22.42
C MET A 166 16.18 -20.08 23.95
N PRO A 167 17.01 -21.01 24.45
CA PRO A 167 17.58 -20.87 25.77
C PRO A 167 18.60 -19.72 25.75
N ALA A 168 18.66 -18.98 26.85
CA ALA A 168 19.56 -17.86 27.05
C ALA A 168 21.02 -18.24 26.78
N LEU A 169 21.72 -17.46 25.96
CA LEU A 169 23.16 -17.53 25.78
C LEU A 169 23.84 -16.42 26.60
N SER A 170 24.89 -16.81 27.32
CA SER A 170 25.67 -15.99 28.25
C SER A 170 26.43 -14.84 27.57
N PRO A 171 26.80 -13.77 28.33
CA PRO A 171 27.13 -12.46 27.78
C PRO A 171 28.61 -12.28 27.43
N GLU A 172 29.20 -13.19 26.64
CA GLU A 172 30.62 -13.07 26.22
C GLU A 172 30.84 -12.98 24.70
N HIS A 173 29.79 -13.07 23.88
CA HIS A 173 29.92 -12.91 22.42
C HIS A 173 29.34 -11.60 21.87
N ALA A 174 29.13 -10.60 22.73
CA ALA A 174 28.53 -9.31 22.37
C ALA A 174 29.52 -8.25 21.84
N LEU A 175 30.81 -8.58 21.70
CA LEU A 175 31.84 -7.64 21.25
C LEU A 175 32.40 -8.03 19.89
N SER A 176 31.65 -7.73 18.82
CA SER A 176 32.19 -7.68 17.44
C SER A 176 31.27 -6.97 16.43
N LEU A 177 30.01 -6.68 16.76
CA LEU A 177 29.11 -5.98 15.84
C LEU A 177 29.13 -4.48 16.05
N SER A 178 30.15 -3.82 15.48
CA SER A 178 30.09 -2.37 15.22
C SER A 178 30.79 -2.02 13.91
N ALA A 179 30.18 -1.07 13.20
CA ALA A 179 30.62 -0.37 11.99
C ALA A 179 30.28 -0.99 10.60
N THR A 180 29.07 -0.66 10.16
CA THR A 180 28.66 -0.12 8.84
C THR A 180 29.65 -0.06 7.66
N ALA A 181 29.08 -0.40 6.50
CA ALA A 181 29.21 0.27 5.20
C ALA A 181 30.61 0.38 4.55
N HIS A 182 30.84 -0.37 3.47
CA HIS A 182 31.09 0.18 2.15
C HIS A 182 31.25 -0.95 1.12
N ALA A 183 30.68 -0.71 -0.06
CA ALA A 183 31.16 -1.33 -1.29
C ALA A 183 32.63 -0.94 -1.48
N HIS A 184 33.54 -1.91 -1.40
CA HIS A 184 34.63 -2.15 -2.35
C HIS A 184 35.41 -3.39 -1.90
N LEU A 185 35.71 -4.26 -2.87
CA LEU A 185 36.82 -5.21 -2.89
C LEU A 185 36.92 -6.18 -1.70
N ALA A 186 36.38 -7.37 -1.89
CA ALA A 186 36.93 -8.57 -1.28
C ALA A 186 36.77 -9.73 -2.26
N GLU A 187 37.84 -9.98 -3.02
CA GLU A 187 38.23 -11.32 -3.43
C GLU A 187 38.12 -12.25 -2.22
N THR A 188 37.01 -12.96 -2.09
CA THR A 188 36.92 -14.07 -1.16
C THR A 188 37.50 -15.27 -1.86
N ALA A 189 38.72 -15.62 -1.46
CA ALA A 189 39.48 -16.80 -1.86
C ALA A 189 38.56 -17.99 -2.14
N HIS A 190 38.44 -18.33 -3.43
CA HIS A 190 37.95 -19.63 -3.85
C HIS A 190 38.92 -20.69 -3.34
N PRO A 191 38.46 -21.85 -2.82
CA PRO A 191 39.35 -23.00 -2.73
C PRO A 191 39.97 -23.19 -4.11
N GLU A 192 41.29 -23.34 -4.21
CA GLU A 192 41.98 -23.51 -5.48
C GLU A 192 41.39 -24.71 -6.23
N VAL A 193 40.41 -24.44 -7.10
CA VAL A 193 39.94 -25.37 -8.10
C VAL A 193 41.01 -25.33 -9.16
N THR A 194 41.88 -26.33 -9.16
CA THR A 194 42.87 -26.52 -10.23
C THR A 194 42.15 -26.44 -11.57
N PRO A 195 42.51 -25.49 -12.46
CA PRO A 195 41.86 -25.37 -13.75
C PRO A 195 42.09 -26.67 -14.51
N ARG A 196 41.01 -27.43 -14.72
CA ARG A 196 41.05 -28.74 -15.41
C ARG A 196 41.47 -28.60 -16.88
N LEU A 197 41.39 -27.38 -17.42
CA LEU A 197 41.79 -27.02 -18.77
C LEU A 197 42.96 -26.03 -18.70
N THR A 198 43.95 -26.21 -19.57
CA THR A 198 44.97 -25.19 -19.80
C THR A 198 44.33 -23.90 -20.35
N PRO A 199 44.94 -22.71 -20.19
CA PRO A 199 44.41 -21.47 -20.74
C PRO A 199 44.11 -21.54 -22.25
N ALA A 200 44.94 -22.25 -23.01
CA ALA A 200 44.73 -22.48 -24.44
C ALA A 200 43.51 -23.39 -24.73
N GLN A 201 43.34 -24.48 -23.98
CA GLN A 201 42.16 -25.35 -24.09
C GLN A 201 40.89 -24.62 -23.66
N HIS A 202 40.95 -23.85 -22.58
CA HIS A 202 39.83 -23.03 -22.12
C HIS A 202 39.40 -22.05 -23.20
N ARG A 203 40.35 -21.34 -23.81
CA ARG A 203 40.08 -20.41 -24.90
C ARG A 203 39.43 -21.13 -26.10
N ALA A 204 39.97 -22.28 -26.51
CA ALA A 204 39.41 -23.07 -27.60
C ALA A 204 37.97 -23.54 -27.34
N VAL A 205 37.65 -23.94 -26.10
CA VAL A 205 36.29 -24.35 -25.70
C VAL A 205 35.33 -23.16 -25.73
N ILE A 206 35.74 -21.98 -25.24
CA ILE A 206 34.92 -20.77 -25.28
C ILE A 206 34.66 -20.31 -26.72
N ASP A 207 35.69 -20.33 -27.58
CA ASP A 207 35.54 -19.98 -29.00
C ASP A 207 34.65 -20.99 -29.74
N ALA A 208 34.75 -22.29 -29.42
CA ALA A 208 33.84 -23.32 -29.93
C ALA A 208 32.39 -23.08 -29.48
N LEU A 209 32.16 -22.75 -28.21
CA LEU A 209 30.83 -22.40 -27.70
C LEU A 209 30.26 -21.13 -28.35
N ALA A 210 31.09 -20.12 -28.62
CA ALA A 210 30.66 -18.91 -29.32
C ALA A 210 30.22 -19.20 -30.77
N THR A 211 30.89 -20.14 -31.45
CA THR A 211 30.48 -20.58 -32.78
C THR A 211 29.21 -21.43 -32.76
N LEU A 212 29.10 -22.35 -31.80
CA LEU A 212 27.86 -23.12 -31.58
C LEU A 212 26.68 -22.20 -31.22
N GLU A 213 26.90 -21.16 -30.42
CA GLU A 213 25.87 -20.16 -30.11
C GLU A 213 25.39 -19.46 -31.39
N ARG A 214 26.29 -19.09 -32.30
CA ARG A 214 25.94 -18.41 -33.55
C ARG A 214 25.08 -19.25 -34.48
N VAL A 215 25.30 -20.57 -34.49
CA VAL A 215 24.62 -21.50 -35.42
C VAL A 215 23.36 -22.11 -34.79
N LEU A 216 23.40 -22.44 -33.50
CA LEU A 216 22.35 -23.19 -32.82
C LEU A 216 21.42 -22.32 -31.98
N ALA A 217 21.84 -21.12 -31.57
CA ALA A 217 21.02 -20.28 -30.71
C ALA A 217 19.90 -19.57 -31.50
N ARG A 218 18.67 -19.66 -30.99
CA ARG A 218 17.52 -18.88 -31.46
C ARG A 218 17.25 -17.70 -30.53
N GLU A 219 16.85 -16.57 -31.11
CA GLU A 219 16.33 -15.42 -30.37
C GLU A 219 14.83 -15.58 -30.11
N ALA A 220 14.38 -15.18 -28.92
CA ALA A 220 12.97 -15.23 -28.56
C ALA A 220 12.19 -14.13 -29.27
N ARG A 221 11.03 -14.49 -29.84
CA ARG A 221 10.13 -13.58 -30.56
C ARG A 221 8.75 -13.58 -29.91
N LEU A 222 8.01 -12.50 -30.08
CA LEU A 222 6.68 -12.35 -29.45
C LEU A 222 5.64 -13.36 -29.97
N ASP A 223 5.80 -13.86 -31.18
CA ASP A 223 4.98 -14.91 -31.79
C ASP A 223 5.31 -16.31 -31.29
N ASP A 224 6.40 -16.49 -30.54
CA ASP A 224 6.77 -17.79 -30.00
C ASP A 224 5.76 -18.25 -28.93
N GLU A 225 5.35 -19.52 -29.00
CA GLU A 225 4.58 -20.13 -27.92
C GLU A 225 5.38 -20.16 -26.61
N THR A 226 4.70 -19.89 -25.49
CA THR A 226 5.30 -19.91 -24.15
C THR A 226 5.93 -21.26 -23.80
N GLY A 227 5.39 -22.35 -24.37
CA GLY A 227 5.90 -23.72 -24.21
C GLY A 227 7.33 -23.91 -24.69
N PHE A 228 7.79 -23.10 -25.66
CA PHE A 228 9.15 -23.17 -26.18
C PHE A 228 10.21 -22.68 -25.19
N TRP A 229 9.87 -21.69 -24.36
CA TRP A 229 10.82 -20.98 -23.52
C TRP A 229 10.65 -21.26 -22.02
N LEU A 230 9.46 -21.65 -21.58
CA LEU A 230 9.11 -21.78 -20.17
C LEU A 230 8.93 -23.24 -19.77
N GLY A 231 9.44 -23.60 -18.59
CA GLY A 231 9.41 -24.96 -18.06
C GLY A 231 8.46 -25.18 -16.88
N ALA A 232 8.56 -26.38 -16.30
CA ALA A 232 7.94 -26.74 -15.01
C ALA A 232 6.41 -26.53 -14.94
N GLY A 233 5.70 -26.82 -16.04
CA GLY A 233 4.23 -26.73 -16.11
C GLY A 233 3.67 -25.31 -16.21
N LEU A 234 4.52 -24.27 -16.19
CA LEU A 234 4.09 -22.87 -16.31
C LEU A 234 3.33 -22.57 -17.62
N PRO A 235 3.73 -23.08 -18.80
CA PRO A 235 2.93 -22.91 -20.02
C PRO A 235 1.49 -23.39 -19.87
N ARG A 236 1.25 -24.48 -19.13
CA ARG A 236 -0.11 -25.00 -18.89
C ARG A 236 -0.93 -24.07 -17.99
N GLU A 237 -0.30 -23.48 -16.98
CA GLU A 237 -0.97 -22.52 -16.09
C GLU A 237 -1.23 -21.18 -16.81
N LEU A 238 -0.33 -20.75 -17.69
CA LEU A 238 -0.52 -19.58 -18.56
C LEU A 238 -1.64 -19.82 -19.59
N ALA A 239 -1.69 -21.01 -20.19
CA ALA A 239 -2.76 -21.36 -21.13
C ALA A 239 -4.16 -21.31 -20.49
N ARG A 240 -4.29 -21.65 -19.19
CA ARG A 240 -5.57 -21.53 -18.44
C ARG A 240 -6.08 -20.10 -18.33
N VAL A 241 -5.19 -19.11 -18.37
CA VAL A 241 -5.55 -17.68 -18.36
C VAL A 241 -5.55 -17.06 -19.76
N GLY A 242 -5.51 -17.89 -20.81
CA GLY A 242 -5.57 -17.46 -22.21
C GLY A 242 -4.24 -16.99 -22.81
N VAL A 243 -3.12 -17.25 -22.13
CA VAL A 243 -1.78 -16.86 -22.61
C VAL A 243 -1.13 -18.05 -23.33
N GLN A 244 -0.95 -17.94 -24.65
CA GLN A 244 -0.35 -19.01 -25.48
C GLN A 244 1.03 -18.61 -26.00
N SER A 245 1.20 -17.35 -26.42
CA SER A 245 2.47 -16.79 -26.92
C SER A 245 3.16 -15.83 -25.94
N LEU A 246 4.44 -15.51 -26.18
CA LEU A 246 5.15 -14.45 -25.45
C LEU A 246 4.48 -13.07 -25.62
N GLY A 247 3.92 -12.80 -26.80
CA GLY A 247 3.13 -11.60 -27.10
C GLY A 247 1.83 -11.54 -26.29
N ASP A 248 1.14 -12.67 -26.14
CA ASP A 248 -0.02 -12.76 -25.23
C ASP A 248 0.37 -12.49 -23.79
N LEU A 249 1.52 -13.02 -23.36
CA LEU A 249 2.02 -12.83 -22.00
C LEU A 249 2.28 -11.35 -21.71
N VAL A 250 2.93 -10.64 -22.64
CA VAL A 250 3.15 -9.19 -22.52
C VAL A 250 1.83 -8.42 -22.47
N ARG A 251 0.86 -8.74 -23.34
CA ARG A 251 -0.48 -8.11 -23.31
C ARG A 251 -1.18 -8.37 -21.97
N TYR A 252 -1.11 -9.60 -21.48
CA TYR A 252 -1.69 -10.01 -20.21
C TYR A 252 -1.08 -9.27 -19.03
N ILE A 253 0.26 -9.16 -18.98
CA ILE A 253 1.00 -8.39 -17.98
C ILE A 253 0.57 -6.92 -18.01
N ASN A 254 0.48 -6.32 -19.20
CA ASN A 254 0.05 -4.92 -19.36
C ASN A 254 -1.41 -4.68 -18.94
N LEU A 255 -2.28 -5.68 -19.13
CA LEU A 255 -3.69 -5.62 -18.75
C LEU A 255 -3.88 -5.77 -17.23
N GLN A 256 -3.23 -6.75 -16.61
CA GLN A 256 -3.39 -7.08 -15.20
C GLN A 256 -2.51 -6.21 -14.27
N GLY A 257 -1.49 -5.55 -14.82
CA GLY A 257 -0.57 -4.68 -14.09
C GLY A 257 0.39 -5.44 -13.18
N PHE A 258 1.01 -4.75 -12.22
CA PHE A 258 2.08 -5.29 -11.39
C PHE A 258 1.76 -6.63 -10.69
N ARG A 259 0.48 -6.89 -10.38
CA ARG A 259 0.03 -8.09 -9.65
C ARG A 259 -0.48 -9.20 -10.56
N TRP A 260 -0.17 -9.16 -11.86
CA TRP A 260 -0.60 -10.16 -12.85
C TRP A 260 -0.28 -11.60 -12.45
N HIS A 261 0.78 -11.83 -11.68
CA HIS A 261 1.18 -13.18 -11.28
C HIS A 261 0.18 -13.85 -10.33
N ARG A 262 -0.64 -13.09 -9.59
CA ARG A 262 -1.62 -13.63 -8.63
C ARG A 262 -2.79 -14.36 -9.28
N THR A 263 -3.05 -14.08 -10.55
CA THR A 263 -4.11 -14.73 -11.33
C THR A 263 -3.62 -16.02 -11.98
N VAL A 264 -2.32 -16.32 -11.90
CA VAL A 264 -1.71 -17.53 -12.45
C VAL A 264 -1.32 -18.45 -11.30
N SER A 265 -1.90 -19.64 -11.26
CA SER A 265 -1.61 -20.64 -10.23
C SER A 265 -0.13 -21.04 -10.27
N ARG A 266 0.50 -21.23 -9.09
CA ARG A 266 1.90 -21.64 -8.92
C ARG A 266 2.93 -20.67 -9.52
N LEU A 267 2.59 -19.38 -9.58
CA LEU A 267 3.50 -18.31 -9.99
C LEU A 267 3.69 -17.27 -8.87
N GLY A 268 4.73 -17.46 -8.06
CA GLY A 268 5.17 -16.49 -7.05
C GLY A 268 5.77 -15.21 -7.69
N ALA A 269 5.83 -14.09 -6.95
CA ALA A 269 6.30 -12.84 -7.55
C ALA A 269 7.80 -12.83 -7.86
N VAL A 270 8.63 -13.58 -7.13
CA VAL A 270 10.06 -13.70 -7.44
C VAL A 270 10.25 -14.30 -8.85
N ARG A 271 9.53 -15.38 -9.13
CA ARG A 271 9.54 -16.02 -10.45
C ARG A 271 8.95 -15.10 -11.52
N ALA A 272 7.83 -14.42 -11.22
CA ALA A 272 7.24 -13.46 -12.13
C ALA A 272 8.17 -12.29 -12.45
N ALA A 273 8.89 -11.77 -11.46
CA ALA A 273 9.86 -10.68 -11.64
C ALA A 273 11.02 -11.11 -12.54
N ARG A 274 11.57 -12.33 -12.35
CA ARG A 274 12.60 -12.90 -13.23
C ARG A 274 12.10 -13.07 -14.67
N LEU A 275 10.88 -13.56 -14.83
CA LEU A 275 10.24 -13.71 -16.14
C LEU A 275 10.03 -12.36 -16.83
N VAL A 276 9.53 -11.36 -16.11
CA VAL A 276 9.37 -9.99 -16.61
C VAL A 276 10.73 -9.41 -17.00
N ALA A 277 11.76 -9.55 -16.17
CA ALA A 277 13.11 -9.04 -16.47
C ALA A 277 13.69 -9.64 -17.76
N TRP A 278 13.46 -10.93 -18.00
CA TRP A 278 13.82 -11.58 -19.27
C TRP A 278 12.98 -11.11 -20.46
N LEU A 279 11.68 -10.85 -20.24
CA LEU A 279 10.73 -10.47 -21.29
C LEU A 279 10.81 -9.00 -21.71
N VAL A 280 11.24 -8.09 -20.82
CA VAL A 280 11.37 -6.64 -21.11
C VAL A 280 12.18 -6.36 -22.39
N PRO A 281 13.41 -6.86 -22.58
CA PRO A 281 14.17 -6.59 -23.79
C PRO A 281 13.50 -7.15 -25.05
N ILE A 282 12.87 -8.34 -24.96
CA ILE A 282 12.15 -8.98 -26.07
C ILE A 282 10.92 -8.14 -26.48
N ALA A 283 10.18 -7.66 -25.48
CA ALA A 283 9.00 -6.82 -25.65
C ALA A 283 9.34 -5.45 -26.26
N GLN A 284 10.48 -4.87 -25.89
CA GLN A 284 10.97 -3.61 -26.46
C GLN A 284 11.39 -3.78 -27.93
N GLN A 285 12.06 -4.89 -28.27
CA GLN A 285 12.46 -5.19 -29.65
C GLN A 285 11.25 -5.47 -30.57
N GLY A 286 10.17 -6.01 -30.02
CA GLY A 286 8.94 -6.33 -30.76
C GLY A 286 7.86 -5.24 -30.75
N ASP A 287 8.19 -3.99 -30.42
CA ASP A 287 7.26 -2.83 -30.31
C ASP A 287 6.02 -3.08 -29.41
N GLN A 288 6.18 -3.93 -28.40
CA GLN A 288 5.13 -4.25 -27.44
C GLN A 288 5.63 -4.03 -26.00
N ALA A 289 6.21 -2.86 -25.72
CA ALA A 289 6.85 -2.61 -24.42
C ALA A 289 5.94 -2.90 -23.21
N ILE A 290 6.52 -3.51 -22.17
CA ILE A 290 5.84 -3.69 -20.89
C ILE A 290 5.73 -2.32 -20.20
N ARG A 291 4.50 -1.94 -19.85
CA ARG A 291 4.20 -0.65 -19.21
C ARG A 291 4.85 -0.57 -17.84
N ASP A 292 5.29 0.62 -17.45
CA ASP A 292 5.83 0.88 -16.11
C ASP A 292 4.86 0.47 -14.98
N SER A 293 3.55 0.60 -15.22
CA SER A 293 2.46 0.13 -14.32
C SER A 293 2.46 -1.38 -14.06
N ALA A 294 3.13 -2.15 -14.91
CA ALA A 294 3.32 -3.59 -14.75
C ALA A 294 4.69 -3.96 -14.20
N LEU A 295 5.70 -3.09 -14.33
CA LEU A 295 7.06 -3.30 -13.82
C LEU A 295 7.23 -2.90 -12.35
N ARG A 296 6.47 -1.90 -11.89
CA ARG A 296 6.62 -1.35 -10.54
C ARG A 296 5.26 -1.24 -9.85
N PRO A 297 5.21 -1.34 -8.50
CA PRO A 297 4.00 -1.03 -7.76
C PRO A 297 3.54 0.41 -8.00
N GLU A 298 2.22 0.63 -8.02
CA GLU A 298 1.63 1.96 -8.23
C GLU A 298 2.15 3.03 -7.24
N SER A 299 2.55 2.62 -6.03
CA SER A 299 3.13 3.51 -5.02
C SER A 299 4.51 4.06 -5.42
N ASP A 300 5.31 3.30 -6.15
CA ASP A 300 6.63 3.76 -6.61
C ASP A 300 6.50 4.65 -7.83
N LEU A 301 5.62 4.31 -8.76
CA LEU A 301 5.32 5.16 -9.92
C LEU A 301 4.80 6.53 -9.49
N ALA A 302 3.99 6.57 -8.42
CA ALA A 302 3.54 7.81 -7.82
C ALA A 302 4.71 8.66 -7.30
N ARG A 303 5.64 8.05 -6.56
CA ARG A 303 6.81 8.74 -6.01
C ARG A 303 7.80 9.18 -7.10
N LEU A 304 8.04 8.35 -8.11
CA LEU A 304 8.91 8.67 -9.25
C LEU A 304 8.36 9.87 -10.00
N ARG A 305 7.07 9.87 -10.31
CA ARG A 305 6.43 11.01 -10.98
C ARG A 305 6.41 12.25 -10.10
N GLN A 306 6.20 12.13 -8.80
CA GLN A 306 6.32 13.27 -7.88
C GLN A 306 7.74 13.84 -7.89
N ARG A 307 8.77 13.00 -7.95
CA ARG A 307 10.17 13.41 -8.08
C ARG A 307 10.45 14.05 -9.44
N ASP A 308 9.94 13.47 -10.53
CA ASP A 308 10.15 13.98 -11.88
C ASP A 308 9.44 15.35 -12.05
N LEU A 309 8.23 15.51 -11.50
CA LEU A 309 7.52 16.79 -11.39
C LEU A 309 8.28 17.82 -10.53
N ALA A 310 9.04 17.38 -9.52
CA ALA A 310 9.87 18.26 -8.71
C ALA A 310 11.21 18.64 -9.38
N ARG A 311 11.60 17.98 -10.49
CA ARG A 311 12.90 18.15 -11.17
C ARG A 311 12.82 18.83 -12.54
N GLY A 312 11.66 18.89 -13.19
CA GLY A 312 11.53 19.44 -14.54
C GLY A 312 11.01 20.88 -14.57
N PRO A 313 11.57 21.79 -15.40
CA PRO A 313 10.83 22.94 -15.85
C PRO A 313 9.67 22.48 -16.74
N VAL A 314 8.61 23.23 -16.62
CA VAL A 314 7.32 23.09 -17.29
C VAL A 314 7.51 23.07 -18.80
N THR A 315 7.04 22.00 -19.47
CA THR A 315 7.04 21.91 -20.94
C THR A 315 6.23 23.06 -21.55
N ASP A 316 6.84 23.72 -22.52
CA ASP A 316 6.23 24.78 -23.32
C ASP A 316 5.03 24.22 -24.10
N LEU A 317 3.87 24.86 -23.98
CA LEU A 317 2.65 24.47 -24.71
C LEU A 317 2.78 24.64 -26.23
N ALA A 318 3.82 25.34 -26.70
CA ALA A 318 4.07 25.62 -28.11
C ALA A 318 4.33 24.36 -28.96
N ASP A 319 4.91 23.31 -28.36
CA ASP A 319 5.27 22.08 -29.09
C ASP A 319 4.11 21.09 -29.28
N LEU A 320 2.93 21.36 -28.69
CA LEU A 320 1.72 20.53 -28.87
C LEU A 320 0.89 20.91 -30.10
N ASN A 321 1.30 21.93 -30.86
CA ASN A 321 0.62 22.32 -32.10
C ASN A 321 0.90 21.38 -33.29
N GLY A 322 1.80 20.42 -33.15
CA GLY A 322 2.24 19.51 -34.22
C GLY A 322 1.90 18.04 -33.97
N GLY A 323 0.63 17.70 -33.73
CA GLY A 323 0.22 16.30 -33.65
C GLY A 323 -1.16 16.12 -33.04
N THR A 324 -2.01 15.36 -33.70
CA THR A 324 -3.42 15.11 -33.37
C THR A 324 -3.64 14.30 -32.08
N ASP A 325 -3.29 14.86 -30.92
CA ASP A 325 -3.83 14.42 -29.62
C ASP A 325 -4.07 15.64 -28.68
N PRO A 326 -5.28 16.22 -28.66
CA PRO A 326 -5.54 17.57 -28.16
C PRO A 326 -5.71 17.70 -26.63
N LEU A 327 -5.09 16.81 -25.85
CA LEU A 327 -5.23 16.80 -24.39
C LEU A 327 -3.86 16.91 -23.73
N MET A 328 -3.62 18.02 -23.01
CA MET A 328 -2.53 18.13 -22.02
C MET A 328 -2.35 16.81 -21.29
N PRO A 329 -1.12 16.25 -21.21
CA PRO A 329 -0.90 14.93 -20.63
C PRO A 329 -1.57 14.89 -19.26
N VAL A 330 -2.54 13.98 -19.09
CA VAL A 330 -3.47 14.06 -17.96
C VAL A 330 -2.77 13.95 -16.59
N ALA A 331 -1.52 13.46 -16.61
CA ALA A 331 -0.64 13.34 -15.47
C ALA A 331 -0.01 14.66 -14.99
N VAL A 332 0.09 15.73 -15.79
CA VAL A 332 0.73 16.99 -15.35
C VAL A 332 -0.27 17.83 -14.53
N PRO A 333 0.09 18.30 -13.32
CA PRO A 333 -0.71 19.28 -12.60
C PRO A 333 -0.85 20.54 -13.44
N VAL A 334 -2.08 20.91 -13.78
CA VAL A 334 -2.35 22.10 -14.61
C VAL A 334 -1.88 23.40 -13.95
N MET A 335 -1.67 23.35 -12.63
CA MET A 335 -1.18 24.46 -11.82
C MET A 335 0.32 24.71 -11.99
N ASP A 336 1.02 23.78 -12.65
CA ASP A 336 2.44 23.83 -12.91
C ASP A 336 2.68 23.95 -14.43
N VAL A 337 1.72 24.50 -15.21
CA VAL A 337 1.87 24.70 -16.65
C VAL A 337 1.94 26.19 -17.01
N ALA A 338 2.89 26.56 -17.86
CA ALA A 338 3.02 27.89 -18.42
C ALA A 338 1.93 28.06 -19.48
N LEU A 339 1.03 29.01 -19.26
CA LEU A 339 -0.12 29.24 -20.11
C LEU A 339 0.13 30.48 -20.97
N SER A 340 -0.43 30.49 -22.19
CA SER A 340 -0.49 31.71 -23.00
C SER A 340 -1.25 32.81 -22.27
N ASP A 341 -0.98 34.07 -22.61
CA ASP A 341 -1.58 35.23 -21.94
C ASP A 341 -3.12 35.17 -21.93
N ALA A 342 -3.73 34.74 -23.04
CA ALA A 342 -5.18 34.57 -23.20
C ALA A 342 -5.82 33.56 -22.22
N LEU A 343 -5.05 32.59 -21.71
CA LEU A 343 -5.52 31.55 -20.80
C LEU A 343 -4.97 31.68 -19.38
N SER A 344 -3.91 32.48 -19.20
CA SER A 344 -3.26 32.72 -17.91
C SER A 344 -4.13 33.49 -16.91
N GLY A 345 -5.08 34.28 -17.41
CA GLY A 345 -5.88 35.23 -16.63
C GLY A 345 -5.25 36.60 -16.44
N ARG A 346 -4.05 36.84 -16.99
CA ARG A 346 -3.39 38.15 -16.98
C ARG A 346 -4.29 39.24 -17.61
N ASP A 347 -4.93 38.90 -18.73
CA ASP A 347 -5.85 39.78 -19.46
C ASP A 347 -7.32 39.37 -19.32
N GLY A 348 -7.70 38.74 -18.20
CA GLY A 348 -9.04 38.20 -18.01
C GLY A 348 -10.14 39.28 -17.99
N LEU A 349 -11.33 38.95 -18.50
CA LEU A 349 -12.47 39.89 -18.59
C LEU A 349 -12.87 40.51 -17.24
N PHE A 350 -12.75 39.76 -16.14
CA PHE A 350 -13.03 40.23 -14.78
C PHE A 350 -11.75 40.39 -13.95
N ARG A 351 -10.56 40.36 -14.56
CA ARG A 351 -9.32 40.72 -13.89
C ARG A 351 -9.36 42.20 -13.54
N ALA A 352 -9.05 42.55 -12.29
CA ALA A 352 -8.89 43.94 -11.90
C ALA A 352 -7.58 44.51 -12.52
N PRO A 353 -7.59 45.74 -13.07
CA PRO A 353 -6.41 46.32 -13.71
C PRO A 353 -5.31 46.67 -12.70
N ASP A 354 -5.67 46.91 -11.44
CA ASP A 354 -4.75 47.36 -10.41
C ASP A 354 -4.05 46.20 -9.66
N THR A 355 -3.11 46.58 -8.80
CA THR A 355 -2.44 45.66 -7.87
C THR A 355 -3.45 45.00 -6.93
N ASN A 356 -3.33 43.69 -6.73
CA ASN A 356 -4.13 42.94 -5.77
C ASN A 356 -3.32 42.60 -4.51
N VAL A 357 -4.01 42.33 -3.40
CA VAL A 357 -3.39 42.05 -2.10
C VAL A 357 -2.48 40.81 -2.11
N TRP A 358 -2.67 39.90 -3.06
CA TRP A 358 -1.85 38.69 -3.18
C TRP A 358 -0.59 38.86 -4.03
N GLY A 359 -0.46 39.99 -4.74
CA GLY A 359 0.58 40.17 -5.77
C GLY A 359 0.47 39.14 -6.89
N ALA A 360 -0.71 38.56 -7.13
CA ALA A 360 -0.90 37.53 -8.14
C ALA A 360 -1.11 38.15 -9.52
N GLU A 361 -0.33 37.73 -10.50
CA GLU A 361 -0.42 38.20 -11.89
C GLU A 361 -1.30 37.29 -12.76
N THR A 362 -1.48 36.03 -12.36
CA THR A 362 -2.22 35.00 -13.10
C THR A 362 -3.22 34.26 -12.23
N ASP A 363 -4.19 33.59 -12.87
CA ASP A 363 -5.26 32.85 -12.18
C ASP A 363 -4.66 31.74 -11.33
N VAL A 364 -3.63 31.08 -11.85
CA VAL A 364 -2.92 30.00 -11.17
C VAL A 364 -2.23 30.49 -9.88
N GLN A 365 -1.58 31.66 -9.93
CA GLN A 365 -0.95 32.27 -8.74
C GLN A 365 -2.01 32.65 -7.70
N ALA A 366 -3.14 33.21 -8.14
CA ALA A 366 -4.24 33.56 -7.23
C ALA A 366 -4.84 32.32 -6.55
N ILE A 367 -5.03 31.21 -7.28
CA ILE A 367 -5.47 29.93 -6.71
C ILE A 367 -4.43 29.39 -5.71
N GLN A 368 -3.14 29.42 -6.04
CA GLN A 368 -2.08 28.94 -5.14
C GLN A 368 -2.03 29.75 -3.84
N GLN A 369 -2.15 31.08 -3.93
CA GLN A 369 -2.23 31.97 -2.78
C GLN A 369 -3.49 31.72 -1.95
N TRP A 370 -4.62 31.41 -2.58
CA TRP A 370 -5.81 30.98 -1.86
C TRP A 370 -5.61 29.65 -1.12
N LEU A 371 -5.00 28.66 -1.76
CA LEU A 371 -4.75 27.33 -1.20
C LEU A 371 -3.73 27.33 -0.05
N SER A 372 -2.78 28.26 -0.01
CA SER A 372 -1.75 28.35 1.03
C SER A 372 -2.31 28.59 2.43
N ARG A 373 -3.54 29.10 2.53
CA ARG A 373 -4.29 29.33 3.77
C ARG A 373 -4.79 28.07 4.46
N TYR A 374 -4.80 26.94 3.75
CA TYR A 374 -5.33 25.67 4.24
C TYR A 374 -4.22 24.65 4.46
N GLN A 375 -4.44 23.71 5.37
CA GLN A 375 -3.50 22.62 5.65
C GLN A 375 -4.19 21.25 5.60
N GLY A 376 -3.40 20.19 5.48
CA GLY A 376 -3.85 18.80 5.63
C GLY A 376 -4.93 18.35 4.63
N GLN A 377 -6.02 17.78 5.13
CA GLN A 377 -7.08 17.21 4.28
C GLN A 377 -7.89 18.30 3.54
N THR A 378 -8.15 19.44 4.18
CA THR A 378 -8.89 20.54 3.55
C THR A 378 -8.13 21.10 2.35
N ARG A 379 -6.82 21.35 2.48
CA ARG A 379 -5.98 21.78 1.34
C ARG A 379 -6.03 20.79 0.20
N ARG A 380 -5.88 19.48 0.47
CA ARG A 380 -5.94 18.42 -0.56
C ARG A 380 -7.30 18.33 -1.25
N ASP A 381 -8.38 18.60 -0.53
CA ASP A 381 -9.72 18.57 -1.09
C ASP A 381 -10.01 19.81 -1.95
N TYR A 382 -9.62 20.99 -1.45
CA TYR A 382 -9.80 22.26 -2.17
C TYR A 382 -8.90 22.33 -3.40
N ALA A 383 -7.65 21.86 -3.30
CA ALA A 383 -6.74 21.78 -4.45
C ALA A 383 -7.30 20.87 -5.54
N ARG A 384 -7.86 19.70 -5.18
CA ARG A 384 -8.48 18.79 -6.14
C ARG A 384 -9.66 19.42 -6.88
N ILE A 385 -10.51 20.15 -6.14
CA ILE A 385 -11.69 20.83 -6.70
C ILE A 385 -11.24 21.99 -7.61
N ALA A 386 -10.33 22.83 -7.13
CA ALA A 386 -9.79 23.96 -7.89
C ALA A 386 -9.07 23.47 -9.16
N GLU A 387 -8.23 22.45 -9.06
CA GLU A 387 -7.52 21.85 -10.21
C GLU A 387 -8.51 21.30 -11.23
N ARG A 388 -9.53 20.54 -10.80
CA ARG A 388 -10.55 20.01 -11.71
C ARG A 388 -11.29 21.12 -12.44
N PHE A 389 -11.73 22.15 -11.71
CA PHE A 389 -12.43 23.28 -12.29
C PHE A 389 -11.53 24.05 -13.26
N TYR A 390 -10.30 24.37 -12.85
CA TYR A 390 -9.35 25.09 -13.68
C TYR A 390 -8.99 24.32 -14.96
N ARG A 391 -8.80 22.99 -14.88
CA ARG A 391 -8.63 22.13 -16.06
C ARG A 391 -9.81 22.24 -17.01
N TRP A 392 -11.04 22.24 -16.49
CA TRP A 392 -12.25 22.38 -17.31
C TRP A 392 -12.30 23.76 -18.01
N CYS A 393 -11.93 24.83 -17.31
CA CYS A 393 -11.86 26.18 -17.87
C CYS A 393 -10.94 26.23 -19.09
N LEU A 394 -9.76 25.62 -18.96
CA LEU A 394 -8.73 25.65 -20.00
C LEU A 394 -9.02 24.70 -21.16
N GLN A 395 -9.41 23.45 -20.87
CA GLN A 395 -9.52 22.39 -21.89
C GLN A 395 -10.89 22.37 -22.58
N VAL A 396 -11.96 22.61 -21.82
CA VAL A 396 -13.33 22.52 -22.35
C VAL A 396 -13.82 23.91 -22.75
N ARG A 397 -13.71 24.88 -21.86
CA ARG A 397 -14.25 26.23 -22.12
C ARG A 397 -13.31 27.13 -22.91
N ARG A 398 -11.99 26.84 -22.88
CA ARG A 398 -10.91 27.65 -23.47
C ARG A 398 -10.99 29.12 -23.04
N LYS A 399 -11.23 29.33 -21.75
CA LYS A 399 -11.27 30.66 -21.12
C LYS A 399 -10.40 30.66 -19.87
N ALA A 400 -9.73 31.78 -19.61
CA ALA A 400 -9.20 32.08 -18.30
C ALA A 400 -10.32 32.03 -17.24
N LEU A 401 -9.99 31.63 -16.02
CA LEU A 401 -10.94 31.58 -14.89
C LEU A 401 -11.49 32.98 -14.60
N SER A 402 -10.63 33.99 -14.67
CA SER A 402 -11.01 35.41 -14.55
C SER A 402 -11.87 35.93 -15.69
N SER A 403 -12.20 35.13 -16.70
CA SER A 403 -13.10 35.50 -17.81
C SER A 403 -14.45 34.77 -17.82
N LEU A 404 -14.73 33.96 -16.79
CA LEU A 404 -15.95 33.16 -16.74
C LEU A 404 -17.18 33.97 -16.36
N GLN A 405 -18.29 33.65 -17.01
CA GLN A 405 -19.60 34.25 -16.78
C GLN A 405 -20.58 33.21 -16.21
N GLU A 406 -21.75 33.64 -15.72
CA GLU A 406 -22.75 32.73 -15.15
C GLU A 406 -23.15 31.56 -16.07
N PRO A 407 -23.35 31.73 -17.39
CA PRO A 407 -23.64 30.59 -18.28
C PRO A 407 -22.52 29.56 -18.33
N ASP A 408 -21.26 29.99 -18.17
CA ASP A 408 -20.11 29.07 -18.12
C ASP A 408 -20.17 28.23 -16.84
N LEU A 409 -20.61 28.82 -15.73
CA LEU A 409 -20.73 28.10 -14.45
C LEU A 409 -21.90 27.09 -14.45
N GLN A 410 -23.00 27.42 -15.14
CA GLN A 410 -24.07 26.47 -15.42
C GLN A 410 -23.59 25.31 -16.31
N ALA A 411 -22.78 25.60 -17.34
CA ALA A 411 -22.15 24.58 -18.17
C ALA A 411 -21.21 23.67 -17.34
N TYR A 412 -20.45 24.23 -16.40
CA TYR A 412 -19.65 23.43 -15.47
C TYR A 412 -20.52 22.53 -14.58
N GLN A 413 -21.69 23.01 -14.11
CA GLN A 413 -22.62 22.18 -13.34
C GLN A 413 -23.12 20.98 -14.16
N ALA A 414 -23.53 21.21 -15.41
CA ALA A 414 -23.93 20.15 -16.32
C ALA A 414 -22.79 19.15 -16.55
N PHE A 415 -21.56 19.66 -16.73
CA PHE A 415 -20.37 18.85 -16.91
C PHE A 415 -20.05 17.96 -15.71
N VAL A 416 -20.08 18.47 -14.47
CA VAL A 416 -19.83 17.63 -13.29
C VAL A 416 -20.96 16.63 -13.02
N THR A 417 -22.16 16.92 -13.53
CA THR A 417 -23.34 16.02 -13.44
C THR A 417 -23.22 14.87 -14.44
N ALA A 418 -22.66 15.11 -15.63
CA ALA A 418 -22.47 14.10 -16.66
C ALA A 418 -21.12 14.30 -17.38
N PRO A 419 -19.99 13.96 -16.72
CA PRO A 419 -18.68 14.15 -17.31
C PRO A 419 -18.47 13.18 -18.49
N PRO A 420 -17.85 13.62 -19.59
CA PRO A 420 -17.46 12.75 -20.71
C PRO A 420 -16.55 11.58 -20.28
N PRO A 421 -16.57 10.43 -20.99
CA PRO A 421 -15.80 9.23 -20.60
C PRO A 421 -14.29 9.46 -20.49
N ASP A 422 -13.72 10.32 -21.34
CA ASP A 422 -12.31 10.70 -21.33
C ASP A 422 -11.90 11.54 -20.11
N TRP A 423 -12.85 12.06 -19.34
CA TRP A 423 -12.65 12.74 -18.05
C TRP A 423 -12.89 11.83 -16.83
N VAL A 424 -13.36 10.61 -17.07
CA VAL A 424 -13.70 9.62 -16.05
C VAL A 424 -12.64 8.53 -16.00
N GLN A 425 -12.15 8.24 -14.80
CA GLN A 425 -11.18 7.16 -14.60
C GLN A 425 -11.82 5.81 -14.97
N PRO A 426 -11.18 5.00 -15.84
CA PRO A 426 -11.69 3.66 -16.19
C PRO A 426 -11.64 2.70 -15.00
N ARG A 427 -10.66 2.89 -14.10
CA ARG A 427 -10.50 2.20 -12.83
C ARG A 427 -9.97 3.18 -11.79
N LYS A 428 -10.16 2.89 -10.51
CA LYS A 428 -9.61 3.76 -9.44
C LYS A 428 -8.07 3.74 -9.50
N VAL A 429 -7.48 4.84 -9.93
CA VAL A 429 -6.03 5.02 -10.02
C VAL A 429 -5.54 6.19 -9.16
N ARG A 430 -4.25 6.21 -8.84
CA ARG A 430 -3.61 7.34 -8.16
C ARG A 430 -3.43 8.54 -9.09
N ARG A 431 -3.16 9.73 -8.54
CA ARG A 431 -3.06 11.00 -9.31
C ARG A 431 -2.00 10.93 -10.40
N GLU A 432 -0.97 10.13 -10.15
CA GLU A 432 0.22 10.09 -10.96
C GLU A 432 0.06 9.09 -12.12
N ASP A 433 -0.88 8.14 -12.08
CA ASP A 433 -1.13 7.15 -13.15
C ASP A 433 -1.45 7.84 -14.50
N ALA A 434 -0.97 7.30 -15.62
CA ALA A 434 -1.28 7.81 -16.95
C ALA A 434 -2.78 7.68 -17.31
N ALA A 435 -3.45 6.68 -16.73
CA ALA A 435 -4.90 6.51 -16.81
C ALA A 435 -5.68 7.41 -15.84
N TRP A 436 -5.00 8.25 -15.04
CA TRP A 436 -5.67 9.16 -14.12
C TRP A 436 -6.51 10.16 -14.90
N ARG A 437 -7.69 10.45 -14.36
CA ARG A 437 -8.61 11.49 -14.83
C ARG A 437 -9.23 12.22 -13.62
N PRO A 438 -9.70 13.47 -13.77
CA PRO A 438 -10.23 14.25 -12.66
C PRO A 438 -11.52 13.70 -12.02
N PHE A 439 -12.28 12.85 -12.73
CA PHE A 439 -13.51 12.25 -12.21
C PHE A 439 -13.39 10.74 -12.00
N ARG A 440 -14.13 10.23 -11.01
CA ARG A 440 -14.36 8.78 -10.82
C ARG A 440 -15.75 8.33 -11.30
N GLY A 441 -16.45 9.23 -11.98
CA GLY A 441 -17.85 9.12 -12.37
C GLY A 441 -18.60 10.43 -12.08
N PRO A 442 -19.89 10.49 -12.45
CA PRO A 442 -20.79 11.61 -12.17
C PRO A 442 -20.78 12.04 -10.69
N LEU A 443 -20.76 13.34 -10.42
CA LEU A 443 -20.88 13.85 -9.05
C LEU A 443 -22.36 13.82 -8.62
N GLY A 444 -22.64 13.15 -7.50
CA GLY A 444 -23.94 13.24 -6.85
C GLY A 444 -24.20 14.65 -6.27
N ARG A 445 -25.48 15.00 -6.02
CA ARG A 445 -25.91 16.35 -5.59
C ARG A 445 -25.13 16.92 -4.40
N ASN A 446 -24.76 16.09 -3.41
CA ASN A 446 -23.96 16.56 -2.25
C ASN A 446 -22.52 16.90 -2.61
N SER A 447 -21.90 16.13 -3.51
CA SER A 447 -20.56 16.42 -4.01
C SER A 447 -20.57 17.68 -4.86
N GLN A 448 -21.60 17.88 -5.71
CA GLN A 448 -21.76 19.13 -6.47
C GLN A 448 -21.90 20.35 -5.55
N ARG A 449 -22.74 20.27 -4.51
CA ARG A 449 -22.87 21.35 -3.50
C ARG A 449 -21.53 21.71 -2.88
N HIS A 450 -20.76 20.71 -2.48
CA HIS A 450 -19.45 20.92 -1.88
C HIS A 450 -18.47 21.52 -2.90
N GLU A 451 -18.45 21.02 -4.13
CA GLU A 451 -17.65 21.56 -5.24
C GLU A 451 -17.91 23.06 -5.42
N PHE A 452 -19.19 23.47 -5.58
CA PHE A 452 -19.57 24.86 -5.79
C PHE A 452 -19.42 25.74 -4.53
N ALA A 453 -19.56 25.19 -3.32
CA ALA A 453 -19.28 25.94 -2.10
C ALA A 453 -17.79 26.30 -1.97
N VAL A 454 -16.92 25.34 -2.32
CA VAL A 454 -15.46 25.55 -2.33
C VAL A 454 -15.07 26.57 -3.40
N LEU A 455 -15.60 26.43 -4.61
CA LEU A 455 -15.34 27.37 -5.70
C LEU A 455 -15.92 28.78 -5.40
N GLY A 456 -17.10 28.87 -4.80
CA GLY A 456 -17.66 30.16 -4.37
C GLY A 456 -16.77 30.86 -3.34
N GLY A 457 -16.16 30.10 -2.41
CA GLY A 457 -15.17 30.62 -1.47
C GLY A 457 -13.86 31.09 -2.15
N LEU A 458 -13.43 30.41 -3.21
CA LEU A 458 -12.29 30.83 -4.04
C LEU A 458 -12.58 32.17 -4.75
N PHE A 459 -13.70 32.28 -5.47
CA PHE A 459 -14.06 33.50 -6.20
C PHE A 459 -14.34 34.68 -5.25
N ALA A 460 -14.99 34.43 -4.11
CA ALA A 460 -15.18 35.46 -3.09
C ALA A 460 -13.83 35.98 -2.58
N ALA A 461 -12.89 35.09 -2.26
CA ALA A 461 -11.56 35.51 -1.82
C ALA A 461 -10.78 36.26 -2.91
N MET A 462 -10.87 35.83 -4.17
CA MET A 462 -10.25 36.53 -5.30
C MET A 462 -10.83 37.94 -5.49
N HIS A 463 -12.15 38.10 -5.33
CA HIS A 463 -12.81 39.40 -5.38
C HIS A 463 -12.42 40.29 -4.19
N ASP A 464 -12.55 39.78 -2.96
CA ASP A 464 -12.26 40.53 -1.73
C ASP A 464 -10.79 40.98 -1.60
N LYS A 465 -9.89 40.32 -2.35
CA LYS A 465 -8.46 40.63 -2.37
C LYS A 465 -8.05 41.42 -3.61
N GLY A 466 -9.01 41.88 -4.40
CA GLY A 466 -8.80 42.74 -5.56
C GLY A 466 -8.21 42.03 -6.77
N TYR A 467 -8.17 40.69 -6.79
CA TYR A 467 -7.74 39.95 -7.98
C TYR A 467 -8.81 40.02 -9.07
N LEU A 468 -10.08 39.81 -8.70
CA LEU A 468 -11.24 39.97 -9.57
C LEU A 468 -12.00 41.26 -9.26
N ARG A 469 -12.47 41.96 -10.30
CA ARG A 469 -13.37 43.12 -10.17
C ARG A 469 -14.84 42.74 -9.97
N ALA A 470 -15.20 41.49 -10.26
CA ALA A 470 -16.55 40.97 -10.10
C ALA A 470 -16.52 39.47 -9.77
N ASN A 471 -17.48 39.01 -8.97
CA ASN A 471 -17.61 37.61 -8.57
C ASN A 471 -18.76 36.92 -9.32
N ALA A 472 -18.44 36.20 -10.40
CA ALA A 472 -19.42 35.44 -11.19
C ALA A 472 -20.09 34.28 -10.42
N MET A 473 -19.54 33.83 -9.29
CA MET A 473 -20.13 32.79 -8.43
C MET A 473 -21.04 33.33 -7.33
N SER A 474 -21.18 34.65 -7.20
CA SER A 474 -22.04 35.25 -6.18
C SER A 474 -23.49 34.82 -6.37
N GLY A 475 -24.16 34.36 -5.30
CA GLY A 475 -25.58 33.96 -5.34
C GLY A 475 -25.91 32.65 -6.07
N LEU A 476 -24.98 32.06 -6.81
CA LEU A 476 -25.21 30.95 -7.74
C LEU A 476 -25.75 29.66 -7.08
N GLY A 477 -25.47 29.44 -5.79
CA GLY A 477 -25.93 28.25 -5.06
C GLY A 477 -27.46 28.10 -5.02
N ARG A 478 -28.22 29.20 -5.02
CA ARG A 478 -29.70 29.16 -5.10
C ARG A 478 -30.18 28.83 -6.51
N THR A 479 -29.58 29.49 -7.50
CA THR A 479 -29.89 29.35 -8.94
C THR A 479 -29.68 27.92 -9.44
N LEU A 480 -28.63 27.25 -8.97
CA LEU A 480 -28.29 25.88 -9.38
C LEU A 480 -29.09 24.78 -8.65
N GLY A 481 -30.07 25.15 -7.80
CA GLY A 481 -30.86 24.18 -7.01
C GLY A 481 -30.04 23.41 -5.96
N LEU A 482 -28.87 23.93 -5.58
CA LEU A 482 -27.91 23.29 -4.69
C LEU A 482 -28.21 23.58 -3.20
N VAL A 483 -29.48 23.58 -2.80
CA VAL A 483 -29.92 23.85 -1.41
C VAL A 483 -29.47 22.75 -0.46
N LYS A 484 -28.89 23.11 0.70
CA LYS A 484 -28.36 22.15 1.70
C LYS A 484 -29.45 21.12 2.10
N PRO A 485 -29.26 19.81 1.86
CA PRO A 485 -30.20 18.82 2.34
C PRO A 485 -30.01 18.65 3.85
N SER A 486 -31.08 18.21 4.51
CA SER A 486 -31.04 17.71 5.87
C SER A 486 -30.04 16.54 5.97
N ILE A 487 -29.34 16.42 7.10
CA ILE A 487 -28.53 15.24 7.43
C ILE A 487 -29.40 13.99 7.25
N ASP A 488 -28.85 12.97 6.60
CA ASP A 488 -29.56 11.71 6.34
C ASP A 488 -29.52 10.85 7.60
N VAL A 489 -30.54 11.01 8.46
CA VAL A 489 -30.65 10.33 9.76
C VAL A 489 -30.83 8.81 9.63
N ARG A 490 -31.18 8.31 8.43
CA ARG A 490 -31.28 6.87 8.13
C ARG A 490 -29.93 6.16 8.11
N ARG A 491 -28.84 6.91 8.28
CA ARG A 491 -27.47 6.40 8.34
C ARG A 491 -27.09 5.99 9.77
N SER A 492 -27.88 5.13 10.39
CA SER A 492 -27.65 4.59 11.74
C SER A 492 -28.02 3.12 11.79
N LEU A 493 -27.45 2.37 12.73
CA LEU A 493 -27.88 1.03 13.06
C LEU A 493 -29.07 1.11 14.02
N ASN A 494 -30.12 0.31 13.78
CA ASN A 494 -31.17 0.08 14.77
C ASN A 494 -30.73 -0.99 15.80
N GLU A 495 -31.56 -1.22 16.81
CA GLU A 495 -31.25 -2.16 17.90
C GLU A 495 -30.98 -3.60 17.40
N ALA A 496 -31.82 -4.11 16.50
CA ALA A 496 -31.66 -5.45 15.94
C ALA A 496 -30.36 -5.59 15.12
N GLN A 497 -29.99 -4.55 14.36
CA GLN A 497 -28.76 -4.52 13.58
C GLN A 497 -27.52 -4.41 14.46
N TRP A 498 -27.57 -3.60 15.52
CA TRP A 498 -26.48 -3.48 16.49
C TRP A 498 -26.27 -4.80 17.23
N SER A 499 -27.35 -5.37 17.76
CA SER A 499 -27.34 -6.67 18.43
C SER A 499 -26.76 -7.78 17.53
N PHE A 500 -27.17 -7.84 16.26
CA PHE A 500 -26.62 -8.79 15.30
C PHE A 500 -25.13 -8.57 15.04
N ALA A 501 -24.68 -7.32 14.85
CA ALA A 501 -23.26 -7.02 14.65
C ALA A 501 -22.43 -7.44 15.87
N MET A 502 -22.89 -7.15 17.09
CA MET A 502 -22.21 -7.54 18.32
C MET A 502 -22.23 -9.06 18.54
N ALA A 503 -23.27 -9.79 18.12
CA ALA A 503 -23.27 -11.25 18.11
C ALA A 503 -22.17 -11.82 17.20
N VAL A 504 -22.07 -11.32 15.95
CA VAL A 504 -21.00 -11.69 15.01
C VAL A 504 -19.60 -11.37 15.55
N LEU A 505 -19.46 -10.31 16.36
CA LEU A 505 -18.20 -10.01 17.04
C LEU A 505 -17.87 -11.04 18.13
N ARG A 506 -18.86 -11.45 18.93
CA ARG A 506 -18.70 -12.39 20.06
C ARG A 506 -18.41 -13.82 19.61
N GLU A 507 -18.81 -14.19 18.40
CA GLU A 507 -18.48 -15.49 17.79
C GLU A 507 -16.99 -15.63 17.42
N ARG A 508 -16.26 -14.51 17.35
CA ARG A 508 -14.82 -14.55 17.08
C ARG A 508 -14.07 -15.01 18.33
N PRO A 509 -12.97 -15.78 18.16
CA PRO A 509 -12.15 -16.20 19.28
C PRO A 509 -11.62 -14.99 20.06
N ASP A 510 -11.54 -15.13 21.39
CA ASP A 510 -11.04 -14.05 22.24
C ASP A 510 -9.55 -13.83 22.00
N THR A 511 -9.26 -12.76 21.26
CA THR A 511 -7.91 -12.36 20.86
C THR A 511 -7.77 -10.87 21.10
N PRO A 512 -6.54 -10.34 21.35
CA PRO A 512 -6.30 -8.91 21.48
C PRO A 512 -6.93 -8.09 20.35
N ALA A 513 -6.86 -8.60 19.10
CA ALA A 513 -7.44 -7.93 17.93
C ALA A 513 -8.97 -7.81 18.01
N ARG A 514 -9.66 -8.85 18.53
CA ARG A 514 -11.10 -8.83 18.78
C ARG A 514 -11.47 -7.86 19.91
N ARG A 515 -10.73 -7.87 21.03
CA ARG A 515 -11.01 -6.96 22.18
C ARG A 515 -10.84 -5.50 21.78
N ARG A 516 -9.78 -5.17 21.03
CA ARG A 516 -9.60 -3.82 20.46
C ARG A 516 -10.76 -3.41 19.55
N LEU A 517 -11.28 -4.33 18.74
CA LEU A 517 -12.43 -4.05 17.89
C LEU A 517 -13.71 -3.83 18.71
N GLN A 518 -13.90 -4.59 19.79
CA GLN A 518 -14.99 -4.37 20.75
C GLN A 518 -14.87 -2.98 21.38
N LEU A 519 -13.71 -2.64 21.94
CA LEU A 519 -13.44 -1.32 22.51
C LEU A 519 -13.75 -0.20 21.50
N LEU A 520 -13.30 -0.35 20.26
CA LEU A 520 -13.56 0.62 19.20
C LEU A 520 -15.05 0.80 18.89
N LEU A 521 -15.80 -0.30 18.83
CA LEU A 521 -17.24 -0.29 18.56
C LEU A 521 -18.01 0.36 19.70
N GLU A 522 -17.73 -0.05 20.94
CA GLU A 522 -18.39 0.48 22.15
C GLU A 522 -18.06 1.95 22.38
N LEU A 523 -16.79 2.36 22.26
CA LEU A 523 -16.45 3.78 22.34
C LEU A 523 -17.19 4.59 21.29
N ALA A 524 -17.21 4.13 20.02
CA ALA A 524 -17.83 4.89 18.94
C ALA A 524 -19.37 4.97 19.05
N SER A 525 -20.03 3.95 19.61
CA SER A 525 -21.49 3.88 19.76
C SER A 525 -22.01 4.58 21.02
N THR A 526 -21.19 4.76 22.06
CA THR A 526 -21.63 5.33 23.36
C THR A 526 -21.16 6.76 23.61
N THR A 527 -20.03 7.18 23.02
CA THR A 527 -19.48 8.53 23.22
C THR A 527 -19.73 9.47 22.04
N GLY A 528 -20.11 8.91 20.89
CA GLY A 528 -20.28 9.65 19.64
C GLY A 528 -18.99 10.24 19.08
N LEU A 529 -17.80 9.76 19.47
CA LEU A 529 -16.53 10.29 18.98
C LEU A 529 -16.36 10.14 17.46
N ARG A 530 -15.76 11.15 16.84
CA ARG A 530 -15.36 11.08 15.42
C ARG A 530 -14.16 10.17 15.27
N LEU A 531 -14.00 9.59 14.08
CA LEU A 531 -12.80 8.83 13.70
C LEU A 531 -11.48 9.56 13.98
N SER A 532 -11.45 10.88 13.78
CA SER A 532 -10.25 11.67 14.12
C SER A 532 -10.01 11.73 15.62
N GLU A 533 -11.06 11.90 16.40
CA GLU A 533 -11.00 12.00 17.86
C GLU A 533 -10.56 10.65 18.46
N LEU A 534 -11.10 9.53 17.96
CA LEU A 534 -10.65 8.17 18.34
C LEU A 534 -9.15 7.93 18.09
N ALA A 535 -8.56 8.56 17.07
CA ALA A 535 -7.14 8.42 16.75
C ALA A 535 -6.23 9.39 17.53
N THR A 536 -6.75 10.54 17.96
CA THR A 536 -5.94 11.66 18.49
C THR A 536 -6.14 11.92 19.97
N THR A 537 -7.24 11.45 20.57
CA THR A 537 -7.47 11.53 22.01
C THR A 537 -6.50 10.62 22.77
N ARG A 538 -6.15 11.03 23.99
CA ARG A 538 -5.14 10.40 24.86
C ARG A 538 -5.69 10.23 26.26
N MET A 539 -5.09 9.32 27.04
CA MET A 539 -5.52 9.03 28.41
C MET A 539 -5.43 10.23 29.37
N LYS A 540 -4.55 11.20 29.11
CA LYS A 540 -4.46 12.44 29.91
C LYS A 540 -5.75 13.27 29.95
N GLY A 541 -6.67 13.05 29.01
CA GLY A 541 -7.98 13.69 29.01
C GLY A 541 -9.03 12.94 29.83
N LEU A 542 -8.72 11.73 30.32
CA LEU A 542 -9.63 10.92 31.12
C LEU A 542 -9.44 11.25 32.60
N ARG A 543 -10.54 11.57 33.28
CA ARG A 543 -10.59 11.82 34.72
C ARG A 543 -11.83 11.19 35.33
N GLN A 544 -11.77 10.90 36.62
CA GLN A 544 -12.91 10.44 37.40
C GLN A 544 -13.40 11.61 38.24
N GLU A 545 -14.70 11.91 38.17
CA GLU A 545 -15.33 12.95 38.98
C GLU A 545 -16.54 12.39 39.71
N LEU A 546 -16.84 12.93 40.89
CA LEU A 546 -18.09 12.68 41.60
C LEU A 546 -19.14 13.67 41.10
N VAL A 547 -20.15 13.17 40.40
CA VAL A 547 -21.27 13.96 39.87
C VAL A 547 -22.53 13.47 40.56
N ASP A 548 -23.22 14.36 41.28
CA ASP A 548 -24.44 14.04 42.04
C ASP A 548 -24.31 12.85 43.00
N GLY A 549 -23.10 12.61 43.53
CA GLY A 549 -22.81 11.51 44.46
C GLY A 549 -22.41 10.19 43.79
N GLU A 550 -22.45 10.11 42.46
CA GLU A 550 -22.02 8.96 41.68
C GLU A 550 -20.66 9.23 41.02
N SER A 551 -19.82 8.20 40.94
CA SER A 551 -18.52 8.33 40.27
C SER A 551 -18.67 8.12 38.77
N ALA A 552 -18.22 9.09 37.98
CA ALA A 552 -18.30 9.04 36.52
C ALA A 552 -16.93 9.31 35.87
N TRP A 553 -16.59 8.52 34.85
CA TRP A 553 -15.43 8.79 34.02
C TRP A 553 -15.77 9.83 32.95
N LEU A 554 -15.00 10.91 32.92
CA LEU A 554 -15.13 12.00 31.97
C LEU A 554 -13.90 12.07 31.09
N LEU A 555 -14.12 12.15 29.77
CA LEU A 555 -13.08 12.21 28.76
C LEU A 555 -13.15 13.53 27.99
N ASP A 556 -12.10 14.32 28.11
CA ASP A 556 -11.94 15.56 27.37
C ASP A 556 -11.43 15.30 25.95
N VAL A 557 -12.13 15.87 24.98
CA VAL A 557 -11.90 15.66 23.57
C VAL A 557 -11.91 16.98 22.82
N ILE A 558 -10.90 17.17 21.97
CA ILE A 558 -10.82 18.35 21.13
C ILE A 558 -11.36 18.03 19.73
N GLY A 559 -12.51 18.61 19.42
CA GLY A 559 -13.25 18.38 18.19
C GLY A 559 -12.80 19.26 17.02
N LYS A 560 -13.53 19.14 15.91
CA LYS A 560 -13.34 19.94 14.69
C LYS A 560 -13.34 21.45 15.04
N GLY A 561 -12.28 22.14 14.61
CA GLY A 561 -12.09 23.56 14.86
C GLY A 561 -11.44 23.89 16.21
N GLY A 562 -10.84 22.90 16.90
CA GLY A 562 -10.12 23.14 18.16
C GLY A 562 -11.02 23.26 19.39
N LYS A 563 -12.31 22.94 19.26
CA LYS A 563 -13.28 23.10 20.35
C LYS A 563 -13.20 21.94 21.34
N LEU A 564 -12.92 22.24 22.59
CA LEU A 564 -12.95 21.28 23.69
C LEU A 564 -14.40 20.88 24.02
N ARG A 565 -14.64 19.59 24.27
CA ARG A 565 -15.88 19.06 24.85
C ARG A 565 -15.57 17.83 25.69
N THR A 566 -16.42 17.57 26.68
CA THR A 566 -16.29 16.41 27.57
C THR A 566 -17.36 15.38 27.21
N VAL A 567 -16.98 14.10 27.21
CA VAL A 567 -17.90 12.96 27.02
C VAL A 567 -17.78 12.01 28.21
N MET A 568 -18.87 11.34 28.58
CA MET A 568 -18.86 10.32 29.61
C MET A 568 -18.33 8.98 29.04
N VAL A 569 -17.59 8.24 29.86
CA VAL A 569 -17.12 6.88 29.58
C VAL A 569 -17.71 5.97 30.65
N PHE A 570 -18.29 4.85 30.24
CA PHE A 570 -18.85 3.86 31.17
C PHE A 570 -17.73 2.97 31.75
N ASP A 571 -17.96 2.41 32.94
CA ASP A 571 -16.95 1.60 33.65
C ASP A 571 -16.53 0.35 32.86
N ASP A 572 -17.47 -0.29 32.15
CA ASP A 572 -17.20 -1.43 31.28
C ASP A 572 -16.30 -1.06 30.09
N ILE A 573 -16.49 0.13 29.52
CA ILE A 573 -15.63 0.68 28.47
C ILE A 573 -14.26 1.04 29.04
N LYS A 574 -14.19 1.60 30.25
CA LYS A 574 -12.92 1.85 30.92
C LYS A 574 -12.15 0.55 31.15
N ALA A 575 -12.82 -0.51 31.60
CA ALA A 575 -12.21 -1.84 31.74
C ALA A 575 -11.68 -2.37 30.38
N LEU A 576 -12.43 -2.17 29.28
CA LEU A 576 -11.95 -2.52 27.94
C LEU A 576 -10.71 -1.69 27.52
N MET A 577 -10.61 -0.42 27.92
CA MET A 577 -9.44 0.41 27.67
C MET A 577 -8.21 -0.11 28.41
N GLU A 578 -8.37 -0.47 29.68
CA GLU A 578 -7.30 -1.10 30.49
C GLU A 578 -6.86 -2.43 29.89
N GLN A 579 -7.82 -3.28 29.50
CA GLN A 579 -7.52 -4.56 28.88
C GLN A 579 -6.78 -4.40 27.55
N HIS A 580 -7.17 -3.42 26.73
CA HIS A 580 -6.48 -3.11 25.48
C HIS A 580 -5.05 -2.59 25.74
N HIS A 581 -4.85 -1.82 26.80
CA HIS A 581 -3.52 -1.36 27.23
C HIS A 581 -2.64 -2.50 27.74
N ALA A 582 -3.20 -3.45 28.48
CA ALA A 582 -2.49 -4.67 28.87
C ALA A 582 -2.12 -5.52 27.64
N ASP A 583 -3.00 -5.60 26.64
CA ASP A 583 -2.74 -6.30 25.38
C ASP A 583 -1.63 -5.63 24.55
N MET A 584 -1.53 -4.30 24.61
CA MET A 584 -0.41 -3.55 24.02
C MET A 584 0.91 -3.89 24.72
N ASP A 585 0.90 -3.89 26.05
CA ASP A 585 2.09 -4.18 26.86
C ASP A 585 2.58 -5.61 26.65
N ALA A 586 1.67 -6.58 26.62
CA ALA A 586 1.98 -7.98 26.33
C ALA A 586 2.57 -8.17 24.91
N ALA A 587 2.18 -7.33 23.95
CA ALA A 587 2.73 -7.34 22.60
C ALA A 587 4.04 -6.54 22.46
N GLY A 588 4.54 -5.91 23.53
CA GLY A 588 5.74 -5.07 23.49
C GLY A 588 5.59 -3.86 22.56
N VAL A 589 4.37 -3.33 22.47
CA VAL A 589 4.01 -2.15 21.67
C VAL A 589 3.40 -1.08 22.58
N GLY A 590 3.67 0.21 22.34
CA GLY A 590 3.08 1.28 23.14
C GLY A 590 3.95 2.51 23.31
N PHE A 591 5.27 2.36 23.16
CA PHE A 591 6.19 3.47 22.97
C PHE A 591 7.35 3.05 22.07
N GLU A 592 7.70 3.88 21.10
CA GLU A 592 8.81 3.61 20.17
C GLU A 592 9.68 4.86 20.02
N ASP A 593 10.87 4.85 20.62
CA ASP A 593 11.71 6.05 20.71
C ASP A 593 12.20 6.55 19.34
N ALA A 594 12.44 5.62 18.40
CA ALA A 594 12.82 5.93 17.03
C ALA A 594 11.75 6.74 16.28
N VAL A 595 10.49 6.70 16.72
CA VAL A 595 9.38 7.40 16.06
C VAL A 595 9.24 8.80 16.63
N LYS A 596 9.53 9.82 15.82
CA LYS A 596 9.31 11.23 16.23
C LYS A 596 7.86 11.70 16.09
N ARG A 597 7.06 11.05 15.23
CA ARG A 597 5.70 11.46 14.90
C ARG A 597 4.73 11.20 16.06
N VAL A 598 3.93 12.21 16.42
CA VAL A 598 2.78 12.06 17.32
C VAL A 598 1.50 12.49 16.58
N GLN A 599 0.41 11.73 16.70
CA GLN A 599 -0.87 12.08 16.10
C GLN A 599 -1.63 13.07 17.00
N VAL A 600 -1.30 14.36 16.91
CA VAL A 600 -1.68 15.31 17.97
C VAL A 600 -2.99 16.09 17.79
N PRO A 601 -3.44 16.54 16.61
CA PRO A 601 -4.01 17.89 16.50
C PRO A 601 -4.97 18.25 17.67
N ASN A 602 -4.45 19.09 18.58
CA ASN A 602 -5.04 19.48 19.86
C ASN A 602 -5.15 18.34 20.90
N SER A 603 -4.03 17.83 21.41
CA SER A 603 -4.04 17.16 22.71
C SER A 603 -3.97 18.25 23.79
N LEU A 604 -4.64 18.06 24.93
CA LEU A 604 -4.65 19.03 26.04
C LEU A 604 -3.23 19.53 26.37
N PRO A 605 -3.05 20.79 26.83
CA PRO A 605 -1.74 21.31 27.22
C PRO A 605 -0.99 20.30 28.09
N THR A 606 0.32 20.19 27.86
CA THR A 606 1.18 19.32 28.67
C THR A 606 1.06 19.75 30.12
N THR A 607 1.05 18.78 31.06
CA THR A 607 1.33 19.12 32.45
C THR A 607 2.70 19.82 32.50
N ALA A 608 2.92 20.73 33.45
CA ALA A 608 4.19 21.45 33.59
C ALA A 608 5.43 20.51 33.66
N ALA A 609 5.24 19.23 33.99
CA ALA A 609 6.26 18.20 33.91
C ALA A 609 6.64 17.79 32.47
N GLY A 610 5.68 17.66 31.56
CA GLY A 610 5.95 17.26 30.17
C GLY A 610 6.50 18.39 29.29
N GLU A 611 6.22 19.67 29.61
CA GLU A 611 6.90 20.81 28.99
C GLU A 611 8.40 20.83 29.34
N ARG A 612 8.75 20.48 30.58
CA ARG A 612 10.16 20.39 31.03
C ARG A 612 10.92 19.25 30.36
N MET A 613 10.28 18.12 30.07
CA MET A 613 10.90 17.02 29.32
C MET A 613 11.03 17.29 27.81
N ALA A 614 10.08 18.00 27.20
CA ALA A 614 10.16 18.36 25.78
C ALA A 614 11.20 19.46 25.50
N ALA A 615 11.51 20.29 26.50
CA ALA A 615 12.53 21.34 26.44
C ALA A 615 13.96 20.84 26.74
N GLY A 616 14.13 19.60 27.21
CA GLY A 616 15.44 19.01 27.51
C GLY A 616 16.21 18.65 26.24
N GLY A 617 17.06 19.56 25.76
CA GLY A 617 18.13 19.24 24.81
C GLY A 617 19.17 18.31 25.43
N PRO A 618 20.02 17.65 24.60
CA PRO A 618 21.05 16.73 25.08
C PRO A 618 22.15 17.53 25.80
N GLY A 619 22.02 17.70 27.11
CA GLY A 619 22.97 18.48 27.90
C GLY A 619 22.44 18.84 29.28
N ALA A 620 22.09 17.83 30.08
CA ALA A 620 21.85 18.02 31.52
C ALA A 620 22.19 16.72 32.25
N ASP A 621 23.48 16.37 32.24
CA ASP A 621 24.04 15.42 33.20
C ASP A 621 24.50 16.15 34.46
N ALA A 622 24.44 15.43 35.58
CA ALA A 622 24.86 15.77 36.94
C ALA A 622 23.79 16.42 37.86
N LEU A 623 23.03 15.57 38.59
CA LEU A 623 22.90 15.61 40.06
C LEU A 623 22.03 14.44 40.61
N GLU A 624 22.63 13.67 41.53
CA GLU A 624 22.06 12.78 42.56
C GLU A 624 21.22 11.51 42.19
N PRO A 625 21.46 10.36 42.86
CA PRO A 625 20.77 9.08 42.59
C PRO A 625 19.29 9.03 43.03
N THR A 626 18.80 9.98 43.82
CA THR A 626 17.35 10.21 44.05
C THR A 626 16.63 10.81 42.83
N GLY A 627 17.37 11.37 41.88
CA GLY A 627 16.86 11.93 40.63
C GLY A 627 16.33 10.88 39.66
N HIS A 628 16.93 9.69 39.60
CA HIS A 628 16.52 8.65 38.64
C HIS A 628 15.14 8.06 38.95
N ALA A 629 14.83 7.74 40.21
CA ALA A 629 13.51 7.21 40.57
C ALA A 629 12.37 8.20 40.31
N LEU A 630 12.59 9.49 40.61
CA LEU A 630 11.64 10.55 40.30
C LEU A 630 11.50 10.75 38.79
N GLN A 631 12.62 10.75 38.04
CA GLN A 631 12.60 10.86 36.58
C GLN A 631 11.90 9.66 35.92
N ASP A 632 12.10 8.45 36.43
CA ASP A 632 11.45 7.24 35.94
C ASP A 632 9.95 7.26 36.27
N ALA A 633 9.56 7.73 37.46
CA ALA A 633 8.16 7.93 37.83
C ALA A 633 7.47 8.97 36.93
N LEU A 634 8.10 10.12 36.71
CA LEU A 634 7.60 11.17 35.82
C LEU A 634 7.52 10.70 34.37
N ARG A 635 8.50 9.90 33.92
CA ARG A 635 8.49 9.28 32.58
C ARG A 635 7.35 8.28 32.47
N ALA A 636 7.13 7.43 33.47
CA ALA A 636 6.04 6.46 33.50
C ALA A 636 4.67 7.16 33.48
N GLU A 637 4.49 8.20 34.30
CA GLU A 637 3.28 9.04 34.32
C GLU A 637 3.02 9.68 32.96
N HIS A 638 4.06 10.26 32.34
CA HIS A 638 3.96 10.85 31.00
C HIS A 638 3.57 9.80 29.96
N LEU A 639 4.21 8.64 29.94
CA LEU A 639 3.88 7.56 29.02
C LEU A 639 2.44 7.07 29.22
N GLN A 640 1.98 6.93 30.46
CA GLN A 640 0.60 6.55 30.78
C GLN A 640 -0.40 7.61 30.28
N GLY A 641 -0.16 8.89 30.54
CA GLY A 641 -1.02 9.98 30.06
C GLY A 641 -1.08 10.09 28.54
N TRP A 642 -0.01 9.71 27.84
CA TRP A 642 0.05 9.71 26.38
C TRP A 642 -0.37 8.38 25.73
N ARG A 643 -0.84 7.39 26.51
CA ARG A 643 -1.44 6.20 25.93
C ARG A 643 -2.64 6.55 25.04
N PRO A 644 -2.80 5.90 23.89
CA PRO A 644 -3.92 6.14 22.99
C PRO A 644 -5.20 5.46 23.49
N LEU A 645 -6.36 5.95 23.05
CA LEU A 645 -7.62 5.20 23.23
C LEU A 645 -7.59 3.87 22.48
N ILE A 646 -7.09 3.90 21.23
CA ILE A 646 -6.99 2.73 20.35
C ILE A 646 -5.56 2.63 19.82
N GLY A 647 -4.88 1.55 20.19
CA GLY A 647 -3.48 1.31 19.84
C GLY A 647 -3.24 0.18 18.83
N ILE A 648 -2.01 0.11 18.34
CA ILE A 648 -1.50 -1.05 17.63
C ILE A 648 -1.36 -2.25 18.56
N LEU A 649 -1.40 -3.46 17.98
CA LEU A 649 -1.15 -4.73 18.69
C LEU A 649 0.03 -5.50 18.08
N ARG A 650 0.62 -4.93 17.02
CA ARG A 650 1.78 -5.43 16.27
C ARG A 650 2.48 -4.22 15.69
N ARG A 651 3.81 -4.24 15.64
CA ARG A 651 4.57 -3.15 15.00
C ARG A 651 4.19 -3.10 13.52
N PRO A 652 3.80 -1.92 13.00
CA PRO A 652 3.52 -1.81 11.57
C PRO A 652 4.83 -2.03 10.80
N PRO A 653 4.77 -2.67 9.63
CA PRO A 653 5.96 -2.78 8.80
C PRO A 653 6.48 -1.38 8.44
N PRO A 654 7.80 -1.20 8.35
CA PRO A 654 8.40 0.07 7.97
C PRO A 654 7.92 0.51 6.59
N LYS A 655 7.77 1.82 6.40
CA LYS A 655 7.17 2.34 5.17
C LYS A 655 8.21 2.30 4.05
N ARG A 656 7.88 1.69 2.93
CA ARG A 656 8.73 1.78 1.73
C ARG A 656 8.80 3.23 1.23
N ASP A 657 9.95 3.72 0.82
CA ASP A 657 10.14 5.00 0.13
C ASP A 657 11.12 4.85 -1.04
N LEU A 658 11.37 5.93 -1.80
CA LEU A 658 12.36 5.92 -2.89
C LEU A 658 13.51 6.87 -2.57
N ASP A 659 14.74 6.43 -2.83
CA ASP A 659 15.93 7.27 -2.67
C ASP A 659 16.02 8.36 -3.76
N ALA A 660 17.07 9.18 -3.71
CA ALA A 660 17.29 10.25 -4.70
C ALA A 660 17.42 9.73 -6.15
N ARG A 661 17.75 8.46 -6.35
CA ARG A 661 17.88 7.78 -7.65
C ARG A 661 16.60 7.04 -8.05
N GLY A 662 15.59 6.98 -7.19
CA GLY A 662 14.32 6.29 -7.45
C GLY A 662 14.38 4.79 -7.15
N VAL A 663 15.39 4.36 -6.39
CA VAL A 663 15.55 2.99 -5.91
C VAL A 663 14.68 2.82 -4.67
N PRO A 664 13.83 1.78 -4.62
CA PRO A 664 13.05 1.49 -3.42
C PRO A 664 13.95 1.18 -2.23
N PHE A 665 13.64 1.79 -1.09
CA PHE A 665 14.22 1.44 0.20
C PHE A 665 13.14 1.39 1.28
N VAL A 666 13.47 0.80 2.41
CA VAL A 666 12.59 0.71 3.56
C VAL A 666 12.95 1.84 4.52
N ASP A 667 12.04 2.82 4.69
CA ASP A 667 12.20 3.91 5.65
C ASP A 667 11.83 3.40 7.04
N GLN A 668 12.86 3.01 7.80
CA GLN A 668 12.72 2.52 9.17
C GLN A 668 12.38 3.63 10.17
N GLU A 669 12.56 4.90 9.81
CA GLU A 669 12.29 6.04 10.69
C GLU A 669 10.83 6.52 10.62
N ARG A 670 10.06 6.06 9.62
CA ARG A 670 8.63 6.39 9.46
C ARG A 670 7.74 5.16 9.72
N PRO A 671 7.11 5.03 10.91
CA PRO A 671 6.15 3.96 11.13
C PRO A 671 4.92 4.18 10.24
N ALA A 672 4.52 3.11 9.54
CA ALA A 672 3.55 3.22 8.47
C ALA A 672 2.12 3.53 8.95
N GLN A 673 1.74 3.17 10.18
CA GLN A 673 0.34 3.22 10.65
C GLN A 673 0.14 3.54 12.13
N ALA A 674 1.20 3.90 12.86
CA ALA A 674 1.14 4.27 14.27
C ALA A 674 1.92 5.56 14.54
N ASP A 675 1.70 6.14 15.71
CA ASP A 675 2.55 7.22 16.23
C ASP A 675 3.50 6.70 17.31
N ARG A 676 4.31 7.59 17.89
CA ARG A 676 5.31 7.27 18.93
C ARG A 676 4.74 6.50 20.12
N TYR A 677 3.45 6.71 20.43
CA TYR A 677 2.77 6.07 21.56
C TYR A 677 1.91 4.88 21.12
N GLY A 678 2.14 4.37 19.91
CA GLY A 678 1.38 3.27 19.35
C GLY A 678 -0.06 3.63 18.95
N ALA A 679 -0.43 4.91 18.85
CA ALA A 679 -1.78 5.32 18.49
C ALA A 679 -2.10 4.89 17.05
N LEU A 680 -3.22 4.19 16.86
CA LEU A 680 -3.61 3.67 15.55
C LEU A 680 -4.06 4.80 14.61
N GLU A 681 -3.59 4.81 13.36
CA GLU A 681 -3.97 5.85 12.40
C GLU A 681 -5.47 5.79 12.01
N ARG A 682 -6.06 6.97 11.74
CA ARG A 682 -7.45 7.11 11.24
C ARG A 682 -7.79 6.16 10.08
N SER A 683 -6.87 5.99 9.14
CA SER A 683 -7.00 5.11 7.96
C SER A 683 -7.15 3.64 8.39
N ALA A 684 -6.34 3.20 9.35
CA ALA A 684 -6.34 1.85 9.90
C ALA A 684 -7.59 1.56 10.72
N ILE A 685 -8.04 2.50 11.57
CA ILE A 685 -9.32 2.40 12.29
C ILE A 685 -10.49 2.28 11.29
N TYR A 686 -10.52 3.13 10.25
CA TYR A 686 -11.54 3.04 9.20
C TYR A 686 -11.53 1.70 8.48
N GLY A 687 -10.33 1.19 8.15
CA GLY A 687 -10.15 -0.11 7.51
C GLY A 687 -10.65 -1.27 8.38
N LEU A 688 -10.37 -1.26 9.68
CA LEU A 688 -10.85 -2.25 10.64
C LEU A 688 -12.38 -2.31 10.67
N LEU A 689 -13.04 -1.16 10.81
CA LEU A 689 -14.51 -1.09 10.85
C LEU A 689 -15.13 -1.51 9.52
N ARG A 690 -14.55 -1.10 8.38
CA ARG A 690 -15.04 -1.52 7.06
C ARG A 690 -14.89 -3.01 6.81
N ARG A 691 -13.83 -3.65 7.32
CA ARG A 691 -13.68 -5.11 7.26
C ARG A 691 -14.73 -5.77 8.14
N PHE A 692 -14.85 -5.33 9.40
CA PHE A 692 -15.83 -5.88 10.32
C PHE A 692 -17.27 -5.82 9.77
N PHE A 693 -17.73 -4.66 9.30
CA PHE A 693 -19.08 -4.55 8.74
C PHE A 693 -19.29 -5.34 7.44
N ARG A 694 -18.23 -5.60 6.67
CA ARG A 694 -18.30 -6.53 5.55
C ARG A 694 -18.48 -7.96 6.02
N ASP A 695 -17.77 -8.35 7.07
CA ASP A 695 -17.93 -9.68 7.66
C ASP A 695 -19.35 -9.86 8.25
N VAL A 696 -19.90 -8.81 8.89
CA VAL A 696 -21.30 -8.78 9.35
C VAL A 696 -22.27 -8.87 8.17
N ALA A 697 -22.02 -8.16 7.06
CA ALA A 697 -22.84 -8.25 5.85
C ALA A 697 -22.85 -9.67 5.27
N ASN A 698 -21.67 -10.32 5.24
CA ASN A 698 -21.55 -11.70 4.79
C ASN A 698 -22.29 -12.68 5.70
N ALA A 699 -22.18 -12.51 7.02
CA ALA A 699 -22.94 -13.32 7.99
C ALA A 699 -24.46 -13.09 7.89
N ALA A 700 -24.88 -11.85 7.64
CA ALA A 700 -26.29 -11.51 7.45
C ALA A 700 -26.86 -12.14 6.17
N ALA A 701 -26.05 -12.26 5.12
CA ALA A 701 -26.48 -12.86 3.85
C ALA A 701 -26.72 -14.38 3.95
N THR A 702 -26.17 -15.06 4.96
CA THR A 702 -26.24 -16.52 5.09
C THR A 702 -27.17 -17.01 6.19
N ARG A 703 -27.68 -16.12 7.05
CA ARG A 703 -28.47 -16.48 8.23
C ARG A 703 -29.93 -16.12 8.07
N GLU A 704 -30.80 -17.06 8.44
CA GLU A 704 -32.24 -16.84 8.48
C GLU A 704 -32.60 -15.87 9.61
N GLY A 705 -33.54 -14.95 9.35
CA GLY A 705 -33.95 -13.92 10.31
C GLY A 705 -32.94 -12.77 10.54
N ALA A 706 -31.82 -12.73 9.81
CA ALA A 706 -30.83 -11.67 9.94
C ALA A 706 -31.28 -10.33 9.30
N PRO A 707 -30.79 -9.17 9.80
CA PRO A 707 -31.06 -7.88 9.19
C PRO A 707 -30.49 -7.75 7.76
N PRO A 708 -30.99 -6.82 6.91
CA PRO A 708 -30.55 -6.70 5.51
C PRO A 708 -29.04 -6.43 5.35
N ALA A 709 -28.34 -7.30 4.62
CA ALA A 709 -26.89 -7.23 4.39
C ALA A 709 -26.42 -5.93 3.70
N ALA A 710 -27.28 -5.33 2.86
CA ALA A 710 -26.98 -4.10 2.12
C ALA A 710 -26.69 -2.91 3.06
N GLU A 711 -27.28 -2.91 4.26
CA GLU A 711 -27.08 -1.85 5.24
C GLU A 711 -25.66 -1.94 5.81
N PHE A 712 -25.24 -3.10 6.30
CA PHE A 712 -23.88 -3.29 6.83
C PHE A 712 -22.78 -2.94 5.80
N THR A 713 -23.01 -3.20 4.51
CA THR A 713 -22.06 -2.82 3.45
C THR A 713 -21.83 -1.30 3.37
N ARG A 714 -22.84 -0.49 3.70
CA ARG A 714 -22.77 0.97 3.71
C ARG A 714 -22.21 1.55 5.02
N ALA A 715 -22.14 0.74 6.06
CA ALA A 715 -21.70 1.14 7.39
C ALA A 715 -20.29 1.72 7.44
N SER A 716 -20.10 2.72 8.32
CA SER A 716 -18.83 3.40 8.54
C SER A 716 -18.71 3.91 9.97
N THR A 717 -17.56 4.46 10.33
CA THR A 717 -17.35 5.16 11.62
C THR A 717 -18.40 6.24 11.89
N HIS A 718 -18.89 6.92 10.85
CA HIS A 718 -19.91 7.95 11.02
C HIS A 718 -21.31 7.37 11.28
N TRP A 719 -21.58 6.12 10.88
CA TRP A 719 -22.82 5.42 11.27
C TRP A 719 -22.90 5.20 12.77
N LEU A 720 -21.81 4.77 13.41
CA LEU A 720 -21.80 4.55 14.86
C LEU A 720 -22.13 5.82 15.63
N ARG A 721 -21.57 6.95 15.19
CA ARG A 721 -21.89 8.26 15.74
C ARG A 721 -23.35 8.67 15.51
N HIS A 722 -23.94 8.33 14.36
CA HIS A 722 -25.36 8.58 14.11
C HIS A 722 -26.26 7.65 14.94
N THR A 723 -25.87 6.39 15.14
CA THR A 723 -26.53 5.47 16.08
C THR A 723 -26.57 6.08 17.47
N PHE A 724 -25.42 6.53 17.99
CA PHE A 724 -25.35 7.25 19.27
C PHE A 724 -26.31 8.45 19.31
N ALA A 725 -26.25 9.33 18.29
CA ALA A 725 -27.07 10.53 18.26
C ALA A 725 -28.59 10.23 18.21
N ASN A 726 -28.99 9.17 17.50
CA ASN A 726 -30.38 8.71 17.40
C ASN A 726 -30.88 8.05 18.69
N GLU A 727 -30.01 7.44 19.48
CA GLU A 727 -30.39 6.89 20.77
C GLU A 727 -30.44 7.98 21.84
N ALA A 728 -29.39 8.81 21.91
CA ALA A 728 -29.28 9.89 22.88
C ALA A 728 -30.41 10.91 22.74
N ILE A 729 -30.91 11.20 21.54
CA ILE A 729 -32.03 12.15 21.36
C ILE A 729 -33.35 11.66 21.96
N LYS A 730 -33.52 10.34 22.16
CA LYS A 730 -34.72 9.80 22.83
C LYS A 730 -34.72 10.11 24.32
N GLN A 731 -33.55 10.36 24.90
CA GLN A 731 -33.36 10.47 26.35
C GLN A 731 -32.83 11.85 26.79
N MET A 732 -32.28 12.66 25.88
CA MET A 732 -31.58 13.90 26.18
C MET A 732 -32.17 15.11 25.46
N GLN A 733 -32.07 16.28 26.10
CA GLN A 733 -32.45 17.56 25.48
C GLN A 733 -31.51 17.90 24.30
N PRO A 734 -32.02 18.54 23.21
CA PRO A 734 -31.22 18.85 22.02
C PRO A 734 -29.97 19.71 22.29
N GLN A 735 -29.99 20.57 23.30
CA GLN A 735 -28.87 21.43 23.70
C GLN A 735 -27.73 20.59 24.32
N VAL A 736 -28.08 19.64 25.20
CA VAL A 736 -27.13 18.70 25.80
C VAL A 736 -26.51 17.83 24.70
N LEU A 737 -27.33 17.31 23.78
CA LEU A 737 -26.87 16.53 22.63
C LEU A 737 -25.97 17.35 21.68
N GLN A 738 -26.25 18.64 21.48
CA GLN A 738 -25.38 19.51 20.69
C GLN A 738 -23.99 19.64 21.32
N SER A 739 -23.93 19.82 22.65
CA SER A 739 -22.69 19.92 23.41
C SER A 739 -21.89 18.62 23.33
N LEU A 740 -22.53 17.47 23.62
CA LEU A 740 -21.92 16.13 23.55
C LEU A 740 -21.38 15.80 22.16
N LEU A 741 -22.13 16.14 21.11
CA LEU A 741 -21.68 15.94 19.72
C LEU A 741 -20.68 17.02 19.27
N GLY A 742 -20.51 18.13 19.97
CA GLY A 742 -19.64 19.23 19.55
C GLY A 742 -20.09 19.83 18.21
N HIS A 743 -21.39 20.05 18.04
CA HIS A 743 -21.96 20.71 16.87
C HIS A 743 -21.94 22.23 17.06
N SER A 744 -21.38 22.95 16.09
CA SER A 744 -21.32 24.42 16.13
C SER A 744 -22.63 25.11 15.78
N ASP A 745 -23.63 24.37 15.28
CA ASP A 745 -24.93 24.90 14.86
C ASP A 745 -26.03 23.93 15.30
N LEU A 746 -27.01 24.43 16.05
CA LEU A 746 -28.15 23.68 16.56
C LEU A 746 -28.97 23.07 15.40
N ARG A 747 -28.94 23.67 14.19
CA ARG A 747 -29.58 23.11 13.00
C ARG A 747 -29.10 21.70 12.69
N VAL A 748 -27.82 21.41 12.91
CA VAL A 748 -27.22 20.08 12.71
C VAL A 748 -27.82 19.06 13.67
N THR A 749 -28.04 19.44 14.93
CA THR A 749 -28.66 18.58 15.95
C THR A 749 -30.18 18.46 15.74
N SER A 750 -30.84 19.52 15.28
CA SER A 750 -32.29 19.55 15.01
C SER A 750 -32.73 18.59 13.90
N VAL A 751 -31.80 18.13 13.04
CA VAL A 751 -32.11 17.13 12.02
C VAL A 751 -32.52 15.80 12.64
N TYR A 752 -31.89 15.41 13.75
CA TYR A 752 -32.27 14.20 14.48
C TYR A 752 -33.67 14.32 15.08
N VAL A 753 -34.06 15.53 15.54
CA VAL A 753 -35.42 15.82 16.04
C VAL A 753 -36.46 15.66 14.92
N LYS A 754 -36.16 16.17 13.71
CA LYS A 754 -37.08 16.13 12.56
C LYS A 754 -37.30 14.73 11.98
N ALA A 755 -36.41 13.78 12.23
CA ALA A 755 -36.53 12.42 11.70
C ALA A 755 -37.63 11.58 12.38
N GLN A 756 -38.18 12.04 13.51
CA GLN A 756 -39.29 11.39 14.22
C GLN A 756 -40.66 11.89 13.74
N ALA A 757 -40.96 11.76 12.44
CA ALA A 757 -42.31 12.06 11.94
C ALA A 757 -43.40 11.25 12.69
N ALA A 758 -43.06 10.06 13.18
CA ALA A 758 -43.93 9.24 14.02
C ALA A 758 -44.21 9.84 15.40
N ASP A 759 -43.24 10.50 16.04
CA ASP A 759 -43.43 11.09 17.38
C ASP A 759 -44.10 12.46 17.32
N LEU A 760 -43.96 13.18 16.20
CA LEU A 760 -44.78 14.36 15.91
C LEU A 760 -46.25 13.97 15.73
N VAL A 761 -46.54 12.86 15.04
CA VAL A 761 -47.90 12.31 14.91
C VAL A 761 -48.42 11.80 16.27
N ARG A 762 -47.58 11.14 17.08
CA ARG A 762 -47.95 10.68 18.42
C ARG A 762 -48.24 11.84 19.37
N GLY A 763 -47.39 12.87 19.38
CA GLY A 763 -47.57 14.09 20.16
C GLY A 763 -48.79 14.90 19.73
N MET A 764 -49.03 15.04 18.43
CA MET A 764 -50.24 15.68 17.90
C MET A 764 -51.53 14.92 18.25
N ARG A 765 -51.46 13.59 18.40
CA ARG A 765 -52.59 12.76 18.87
C ARG A 765 -52.79 12.81 20.39
N ALA A 766 -51.73 13.06 21.16
CA ALA A 766 -51.77 13.16 22.62
C ALA A 766 -52.16 14.56 23.14
N LEU A 767 -52.17 15.59 22.27
CA LEU A 767 -52.66 16.92 22.61
C LEU A 767 -54.17 16.88 22.88
N PRO A 768 -54.64 17.26 24.09
CA PRO A 768 -56.07 17.37 24.35
C PRO A 768 -56.66 18.42 23.41
N ARG A 769 -57.57 17.99 22.53
CA ARG A 769 -58.32 18.90 21.68
C ARG A 769 -59.26 19.67 22.60
N ARG A 770 -59.12 21.00 22.64
CA ARG A 770 -60.16 21.86 23.22
C ARG A 770 -61.41 21.68 22.36
N GLY A 771 -62.37 20.94 22.88
CA GLY A 771 -63.76 20.97 22.44
C GLY A 771 -64.42 22.25 22.89
#